data_AF-H8MUB3-F1
#
_entry.id   AF-H8MUB3-F1
#
_cell.length_a   1.000
_cell.length_b   1.000
_cell.length_c   1.000
_cell.angle_alpha   90.00
_cell.angle_beta   90.00
_cell.angle_gamma   90.00
#
_symmetry.space_group_name_H-M   'P 1'
#
loop_
_entity.id
_entity.type
_entity.pdbx_description
1 polymer ?
#
loop_
_entity_poly.entity_id
_entity_poly.type
_entity_poly.pdbx_seq_one_letter_code
_entity_poly.pdbx_strand_id
1 'polypeptide(L)'
;MTTITEAFELPRPEDIRAMGFVVKLRELDPNSEEVEQLARDYVVTPAVEKELPRILDDMKQVFERGEEYGRFIHGSFGSGKSHFMTMLSLLVEGALPAWKKFRPLLNAHRDAKASKGGEASDHEAWLTKAGLLVVRIHMLSVRGKSTGFDRAVYEGFNAALKRRGKAPFEFLNVDAIFEEVRREAKEYGEVVWKRLETEGIVGGREDFEALAAGSIQAKERFARAWLKYKGRDASDAGIDPRWSEGLNRMAEHSKAQGFGGIVLMIDEFLLWLAEKSGQEFVAEINNLNVIVDHNTGQRPTPVFVFVARQRNLQEFFPDLVDESKIHEHLDHHAKRFEITKLQDVELRHIVRGRVLRPKKAGEVKAAVSSLSEKHSKVLPALLAGGDLDYVRDVYPFHPALIEMLVDVTSLMQRERSALRLLYELLVVHYPKLPLGEFLPVGSAFSAIFPESGVEASKKVELMQDIHHQYYSRLAPAMAKMAEEGGAEFNDERRRALDQLVKTVLLAEVSPRLKQGGLTIERLVQLNAVDVEGETFRGQVRVAETDLLALSQRVPDLQVAGQGKTALVRYVLGRVSLGEILGRARSKVDNPAQRFRVFWLALREALGVAGTKGFEDGGPNEGDWDLSWRRTKRRGRIKLGNVREMSYEDFAPPDGAFKILVDYPWDEPGHTVDEDRLRATNVRKKQGLLHTVCWLPRHMSPTELGVLTELAAVRYLLSEAGQEDLLETLGSQDKSKVLDQAGIRQKTLEGQLEDLLKEVYVRHGEFFALISDVDSSRPRETLAENLEHIAALLMDRRYPQHPAFLAEPKKQDLESLLGWMVDAGEGSVSVAYDENVGKVLKNLGQPLELVNLGQTKASLRLDSRYIKDVLHRTDQDSVSWSPIADHLRETYGFQPLLIDLFLCFLCQRDHRALEDISGEPADVRIGMSQTTRIRLQRGKLVSAADWHRLRDLGSQLFEVARPAAHRSLQGQDRFTTELRTRGQAKRTVLQALHTRLVHLGVQGGDRLKELSTANTRLGPLAQTTTDSHKVLSELLPAWPDDASDALRTLVQQAETLRDALAELNEHARGNLKAGVNHLVIGSEVSGHLRALDSRLEAAQAEQPLTKDWVATWNKKAQELIKRLIEQPQSPQPSVTGGGVQPPAIGGGAQSPLVGGGTAVTPRTVLLKKRVNPTDADAISDFLAEVRKALTEQGAKPISVVLVRTEEFE
;
A
#
# COMPACT_ATOMS: atom_id res chain seq x y z
N MET A 1 36.23 58.94 -14.58
CA MET A 1 35.07 58.67 -13.70
C MET A 1 35.62 58.26 -12.35
N THR A 2 35.12 58.82 -11.24
CA THR A 2 35.52 58.38 -9.89
C THR A 2 35.15 56.89 -9.73
N THR A 3 36.07 56.07 -9.22
CA THR A 3 35.79 54.65 -8.94
C THR A 3 35.37 54.44 -7.48
N ILE A 4 34.78 53.29 -7.18
CA ILE A 4 34.45 52.90 -5.80
C ILE A 4 35.69 52.91 -4.88
N THR A 5 36.83 52.46 -5.40
CA THR A 5 38.12 52.44 -4.67
C THR A 5 38.66 53.83 -4.34
N GLU A 6 38.28 54.86 -5.11
CA GLU A 6 38.62 56.26 -4.82
C GLU A 6 37.60 56.95 -3.90
N ALA A 7 36.36 56.45 -3.87
CA ALA A 7 35.23 57.04 -3.15
C ALA A 7 35.10 56.59 -1.69
N PHE A 8 35.54 55.37 -1.37
CA PHE A 8 35.45 54.76 -0.02
C PHE A 8 36.82 54.49 0.61
N GLU A 9 36.86 54.41 1.95
CA GLU A 9 38.02 53.99 2.74
C GLU A 9 38.15 52.46 2.70
N LEU A 10 38.86 51.95 1.69
CA LEU A 10 39.09 50.50 1.50
C LEU A 10 40.55 50.11 1.82
N PRO A 11 40.79 48.89 2.34
CA PRO A 11 42.13 48.36 2.57
C PRO A 11 42.85 48.12 1.23
N ARG A 12 44.20 48.03 1.27
CA ARG A 12 44.97 47.64 0.07
C ARG A 12 44.77 46.16 -0.21
N PRO A 13 44.86 45.69 -1.48
CA PRO A 13 44.72 44.27 -1.80
C PRO A 13 45.62 43.36 -0.96
N GLU A 14 46.83 43.81 -0.65
CA GLU A 14 47.86 43.08 0.11
C GLU A 14 47.51 42.89 1.59
N ASP A 15 46.63 43.75 2.13
CA ASP A 15 46.20 43.78 3.53
C ASP A 15 44.99 42.86 3.76
N ILE A 16 44.36 42.35 2.69
CA ILE A 16 43.27 41.38 2.74
C ILE A 16 43.84 39.97 2.96
N ARG A 17 44.53 39.74 4.09
CA ARG A 17 45.04 38.41 4.48
C ARG A 17 44.16 37.76 5.57
N ALA A 18 44.15 36.43 5.59
CA ALA A 18 43.16 35.56 6.23
C ALA A 18 42.86 35.78 7.74
N MET A 19 43.66 36.52 8.49
CA MET A 19 43.56 36.64 9.95
C MET A 19 43.02 38.00 10.46
N GLY A 20 42.92 39.03 9.61
CA GLY A 20 42.64 40.41 10.07
C GLY A 20 41.16 40.75 10.37
N PHE A 21 40.22 39.96 9.85
CA PHE A 21 38.78 40.29 9.91
C PHE A 21 37.98 39.45 10.92
N VAL A 22 38.62 38.48 11.58
CA VAL A 22 37.99 37.62 12.59
C VAL A 22 38.47 38.04 13.98
N VAL A 23 37.58 38.63 14.78
CA VAL A 23 37.88 38.95 16.17
C VAL A 23 37.82 37.66 16.98
N LYS A 24 38.97 37.20 17.49
CA LYS A 24 39.04 36.07 18.41
C LYS A 24 38.88 36.56 19.84
N LEU A 25 38.06 35.88 20.63
CA LEU A 25 37.97 36.13 22.06
C LEU A 25 39.30 35.76 22.73
N ARG A 26 40.14 36.76 22.96
CA ARG A 26 41.44 36.65 23.63
C ARG A 26 41.62 37.78 24.63
N GLU A 27 42.56 37.62 25.54
CA GLU A 27 42.93 38.70 26.45
C GLU A 27 43.76 39.73 25.71
N LEU A 28 43.44 41.01 25.92
CA LEU A 28 44.07 42.16 25.29
C LEU A 28 44.49 43.12 26.38
N ASP A 29 45.62 43.80 26.20
CA ASP A 29 45.98 44.91 27.09
C ASP A 29 44.98 46.06 26.89
N PRO A 30 44.22 46.47 27.93
CA PRO A 30 43.21 47.53 27.84
C PRO A 30 43.73 48.86 27.27
N ASN A 31 45.04 49.12 27.35
CA ASN A 31 45.69 50.35 26.90
C ASN A 31 46.42 50.19 25.55
N SER A 32 46.31 49.05 24.89
CA SER A 32 46.96 48.81 23.60
C SER A 32 46.28 49.54 22.44
N GLU A 33 47.06 49.88 21.41
CA GLU A 33 46.56 50.41 20.13
C GLU A 33 45.56 49.45 19.47
N GLU A 34 45.73 48.14 19.68
CA GLU A 34 44.80 47.11 19.21
C GLU A 34 43.39 47.28 19.80
N VAL A 35 43.27 47.62 21.09
CA VAL A 35 41.98 47.87 21.74
C VAL A 35 41.33 49.16 21.23
N GLU A 36 42.11 50.20 20.97
CA GLU A 36 41.59 51.43 20.35
C GLU A 36 41.04 51.16 18.94
N GLN A 37 41.76 50.36 18.14
CA GLN A 37 41.31 49.98 16.81
C GLN A 37 40.04 49.11 16.87
N LEU A 38 39.98 48.13 17.78
CA LEU A 38 38.80 47.29 17.98
C LEU A 38 37.56 48.10 18.37
N ALA A 39 37.70 49.10 19.24
CA ALA A 39 36.60 49.98 19.63
C ALA A 39 36.16 50.92 18.48
N ARG A 40 37.12 51.40 17.69
CA ARG A 40 36.86 52.22 16.49
C ARG A 40 36.08 51.45 15.45
N ASP A 41 36.48 50.21 15.17
CA ASP A 41 35.90 49.36 14.14
C ASP A 41 34.60 48.66 14.55
N TYR A 42 34.30 48.63 15.85
CA TYR A 42 33.03 48.13 16.34
C TYR A 42 31.88 49.03 15.88
N VAL A 43 30.83 48.44 15.29
CA VAL A 43 29.61 49.18 14.91
C VAL A 43 28.55 48.89 15.96
N VAL A 44 28.01 49.94 16.57
CA VAL A 44 26.86 49.82 17.49
C VAL A 44 25.62 49.71 16.63
N THR A 45 25.01 48.54 16.65
CA THR A 45 23.86 48.24 15.81
C THR A 45 22.54 48.28 16.60
N PRO A 46 21.36 48.29 15.96
CA PRO A 46 20.09 48.41 16.69
C PRO A 46 19.85 47.31 17.75
N ALA A 47 20.23 46.05 17.49
CA ALA A 47 20.13 45.01 18.51
C ALA A 47 21.08 45.25 19.69
N VAL A 48 22.33 45.63 19.42
CA VAL A 48 23.32 45.95 20.46
C VAL A 48 22.86 47.16 21.27
N GLU A 49 22.29 48.16 20.59
CA GLU A 49 21.83 49.39 21.21
C GLU A 49 20.74 49.13 22.25
N LYS A 50 19.86 48.18 21.94
CA LYS A 50 18.78 47.74 22.83
C LYS A 50 19.26 46.78 23.93
N GLU A 51 20.12 45.82 23.60
CA GLU A 51 20.42 44.68 24.47
C GLU A 51 21.60 44.93 25.43
N LEU A 52 22.61 45.72 25.05
CA LEU A 52 23.77 45.97 25.93
C LEU A 52 23.38 46.62 27.27
N PRO A 53 22.57 47.69 27.32
CA PRO A 53 22.18 48.29 28.60
C PRO A 53 21.35 47.34 29.46
N ARG A 54 20.50 46.50 28.82
CA ARG A 54 19.70 45.48 29.51
C ARG A 54 20.58 44.42 30.15
N ILE A 55 21.57 43.91 29.40
CA ILE A 55 22.54 42.95 29.94
C ILE A 55 23.22 43.50 31.19
N LEU A 56 23.64 44.78 31.19
CA LEU A 56 24.28 45.39 32.35
C LEU A 56 23.30 45.61 33.52
N ASP A 57 22.05 45.95 33.24
CA ASP A 57 20.99 46.03 34.26
C ASP A 57 20.70 44.65 34.89
N ASP A 58 20.57 43.61 34.07
CA ASP A 58 20.29 42.23 34.49
C ASP A 58 21.47 41.68 35.32
N MET A 59 22.71 41.93 34.87
CA MET A 59 23.91 41.57 35.63
C MET A 59 23.94 42.27 37.00
N LYS A 60 23.59 43.56 37.07
CA LYS A 60 23.52 44.29 38.35
C LYS A 60 22.49 43.67 39.30
N GLN A 61 21.27 43.43 38.81
CA GLN A 61 20.20 42.86 39.63
C GLN A 61 20.57 41.46 40.15
N VAL A 62 21.12 40.61 39.30
CA VAL A 62 21.55 39.25 39.67
C VAL A 62 22.71 39.30 40.67
N PHE A 63 23.66 40.21 40.47
CA PHE A 63 24.76 40.44 41.41
C PHE A 63 24.26 40.82 42.81
N GLU A 64 23.30 41.73 42.90
CA GLU A 64 22.72 42.17 44.19
C GLU A 64 21.92 41.08 44.89
N ARG A 65 21.31 40.15 44.14
CA ARG A 65 20.59 38.99 44.68
C ARG A 65 21.49 37.81 45.04
N GLY A 66 22.75 37.80 44.61
CA GLY A 66 23.65 36.64 44.78
C GLY A 66 23.22 35.42 43.96
N GLU A 67 22.58 35.67 42.81
CA GLU A 67 22.12 34.64 41.87
C GLU A 67 23.15 34.41 40.75
N GLU A 68 22.94 33.36 39.97
CA GLU A 68 23.76 33.03 38.80
C GLU A 68 23.11 33.57 37.52
N TYR A 69 23.92 33.90 36.52
CA TYR A 69 23.42 34.50 35.28
C TYR A 69 23.95 33.77 34.05
N GLY A 70 23.04 33.32 33.19
CA GLY A 70 23.38 32.69 31.91
C GLY A 70 22.78 33.43 30.74
N ARG A 71 23.58 33.74 29.71
CA ARG A 71 23.08 34.32 28.45
C ARG A 71 23.72 33.75 27.21
N PHE A 72 22.90 33.33 26.25
CA PHE A 72 23.34 32.98 24.90
C PHE A 72 23.41 34.22 24.01
N ILE A 73 24.56 34.43 23.36
CA ILE A 73 24.71 35.43 22.30
C ILE A 73 24.52 34.72 20.95
N HIS A 74 23.32 34.84 20.39
CA HIS A 74 22.90 34.17 19.18
C HIS A 74 23.10 35.04 17.94
N GLY A 75 23.65 34.50 16.85
CA GLY A 75 23.75 35.19 15.56
C GLY A 75 24.59 34.42 14.54
N SER A 76 24.40 34.68 13.25
CA SER A 76 25.13 34.05 12.13
C SER A 76 26.65 34.32 12.15
N PHE A 77 27.45 33.60 11.37
CA PHE A 77 28.88 33.91 11.23
C PHE A 77 29.05 35.34 10.69
N GLY A 78 29.96 36.12 11.29
CA GLY A 78 30.15 37.52 10.90
C GLY A 78 29.15 38.53 11.49
N SER A 79 28.11 38.10 12.21
CA SER A 79 27.19 39.01 12.97
C SER A 79 27.85 39.77 14.12
N GLY A 80 29.15 39.54 14.38
CA GLY A 80 29.90 40.28 15.39
C GLY A 80 29.86 39.70 16.81
N LYS A 81 29.39 38.47 17.04
CA LYS A 81 29.31 37.82 18.37
C LYS A 81 30.60 37.94 19.20
N SER A 82 31.72 37.44 18.68
CA SER A 82 33.01 37.47 19.39
C SER A 82 33.52 38.90 19.60
N HIS A 83 33.23 39.81 18.66
CA HIS A 83 33.55 41.24 18.81
C HIS A 83 32.70 41.87 19.92
N PHE A 84 31.40 41.58 19.98
CA PHE A 84 30.50 42.03 21.05
C PHE A 84 30.95 41.48 22.42
N MET A 85 31.23 40.19 22.54
CA MET A 85 31.73 39.59 23.79
C MET A 85 33.07 40.19 24.21
N THR A 86 33.95 40.49 23.26
CA THR A 86 35.21 41.18 23.53
C THR A 86 34.96 42.61 24.05
N MET A 87 34.07 43.37 23.39
CA MET A 87 33.70 44.72 23.85
C MET A 87 33.02 44.71 25.22
N LEU A 88 32.13 43.76 25.50
CA LEU A 88 31.50 43.58 26.80
C LEU A 88 32.54 43.25 27.87
N SER A 89 33.49 42.37 27.57
CA SER A 89 34.59 42.04 28.47
C SER A 89 35.44 43.27 28.81
N LEU A 90 35.74 44.10 27.80
CA LEU A 90 36.50 45.34 27.96
C LEU A 90 35.73 46.39 28.79
N LEU A 91 34.40 46.45 28.66
CA LEU A 91 33.55 47.31 29.51
C LEU A 91 33.62 46.86 30.98
N VAL A 92 33.47 45.55 31.23
CA VAL A 92 33.57 44.96 32.58
C VAL A 92 34.95 45.21 33.21
N GLU A 93 36.02 45.21 32.41
CA GLU A 93 37.39 45.49 32.86
C GLU A 93 37.72 46.98 33.00
N GLY A 94 36.80 47.88 32.66
CA GLY A 94 37.02 49.33 32.79
C GLY A 94 37.88 49.94 31.68
N ALA A 95 38.01 49.29 30.52
CA ALA A 95 38.84 49.78 29.42
C ALA A 95 38.27 51.08 28.81
N LEU A 96 39.06 52.16 28.86
CA LEU A 96 38.62 53.50 28.43
C LEU A 96 38.15 53.56 26.96
N PRO A 97 38.81 52.90 25.98
CA PRO A 97 38.33 52.92 24.59
C PRO A 97 36.92 52.32 24.42
N ALA A 98 36.60 51.25 25.16
CA ALA A 98 35.26 50.65 25.14
C ALA A 98 34.23 51.59 25.78
N TRP A 99 34.54 52.18 26.94
CA TRP A 99 33.65 53.14 27.59
C TRP A 99 33.39 54.37 26.72
N LYS A 100 34.41 54.94 26.06
CA LYS A 100 34.22 56.04 25.10
C LYS A 100 33.21 55.70 24.01
N LYS A 101 33.20 54.46 23.52
CA LYS A 101 32.29 53.99 22.46
C LYS A 101 30.84 53.88 22.93
N PHE A 102 30.59 53.33 24.12
CA PHE A 102 29.24 53.00 24.59
C PHE A 102 28.65 54.01 25.58
N ARG A 103 29.44 54.93 26.14
CA ARG A 103 28.94 55.94 27.11
C ARG A 103 27.77 56.77 26.58
N PRO A 104 27.73 57.24 25.31
CA PRO A 104 26.57 57.98 24.80
C PRO A 104 25.27 57.15 24.89
N LEU A 105 25.38 55.87 24.54
CA LEU A 105 24.29 54.91 24.56
C LEU A 105 23.82 54.59 25.99
N LEU A 106 24.76 54.31 26.90
CA LEU A 106 24.44 53.98 28.28
C LEU A 106 23.86 55.19 29.03
N ASN A 107 24.34 56.40 28.74
CA ASN A 107 23.75 57.64 29.27
C ASN A 107 22.32 57.84 28.76
N ALA A 108 22.07 57.68 27.46
CA ALA A 108 20.72 57.79 26.90
C ALA A 108 19.75 56.79 27.53
N HIS A 109 20.18 55.53 27.75
CA HIS A 109 19.38 54.51 28.44
C HIS A 109 19.11 54.88 29.90
N ARG A 110 20.12 55.37 30.62
CA ARG A 110 19.99 55.85 32.00
C ARG A 110 18.97 56.99 32.10
N ASP A 111 19.08 57.99 31.22
CA ASP A 111 18.19 59.15 31.20
C ASP A 111 16.75 58.75 30.80
N ALA A 112 16.60 57.78 29.88
CA ALA A 112 15.32 57.19 29.51
C ALA A 112 14.67 56.36 30.65
N LYS A 113 15.46 55.68 31.48
CA LYS A 113 14.96 54.99 32.69
C LYS A 113 14.58 55.97 33.79
N ALA A 114 15.41 56.98 34.03
CA ALA A 114 15.17 58.01 35.03
C ALA A 114 13.86 58.78 34.74
N SER A 115 13.62 59.13 33.48
CA SER A 115 12.36 59.79 33.04
C SER A 115 11.12 58.91 33.16
N LYS A 116 11.27 57.58 33.20
CA LYS A 116 10.17 56.61 33.40
C LYS A 116 9.99 56.17 34.86
N GLY A 117 10.70 56.82 35.80
CA GLY A 117 10.64 56.47 37.23
C GLY A 117 11.30 55.12 37.58
N GLY A 118 12.08 54.54 36.66
CA GLY A 118 12.82 53.31 36.90
C GLY A 118 14.18 53.56 37.55
N GLU A 119 14.76 52.51 38.16
CA GLU A 119 16.10 52.59 38.75
C GLU A 119 17.16 52.88 37.67
N ALA A 120 17.72 54.09 37.72
CA ALA A 120 18.72 54.57 36.79
C ALA A 120 20.12 54.29 37.35
N SER A 121 20.71 53.16 36.94
CA SER A 121 22.02 52.73 37.42
C SER A 121 23.16 53.42 36.66
N ASP A 122 24.18 53.86 37.38
CA ASP A 122 25.48 54.16 36.78
C ASP A 122 26.26 52.83 36.62
N HIS A 123 26.21 52.27 35.41
CA HIS A 123 26.85 50.99 35.12
C HIS A 123 28.38 51.03 35.27
N GLU A 124 29.02 52.18 35.02
CA GLU A 124 30.48 52.33 35.13
C GLU A 124 30.91 52.30 36.61
N ALA A 125 30.20 53.06 37.45
CA ALA A 125 30.42 53.06 38.89
C ALA A 125 30.12 51.69 39.52
N TRP A 126 29.04 51.02 39.09
CA TRP A 126 28.67 49.69 39.57
C TRP A 126 29.74 48.64 39.20
N LEU A 127 30.15 48.52 37.93
CA LEU A 127 31.15 47.55 37.51
C LEU A 127 32.47 47.72 38.25
N THR A 128 32.89 48.98 38.44
CA THR A 128 34.09 49.32 39.23
C THR A 128 33.98 48.82 40.67
N LYS A 129 32.81 49.00 41.31
CA LYS A 129 32.55 48.53 42.68
C LYS A 129 32.42 47.00 42.77
N ALA A 130 31.82 46.36 41.77
CA ALA A 130 31.57 44.92 41.74
C ALA A 130 32.86 44.10 41.59
N GLY A 131 33.89 44.64 40.94
CA GLY A 131 35.22 44.03 40.87
C GLY A 131 35.19 42.62 40.28
N LEU A 132 34.67 42.48 39.06
CA LEU A 132 34.43 41.17 38.42
C LEU A 132 35.67 40.62 37.73
N LEU A 133 35.93 39.31 37.87
CA LEU A 133 36.99 38.61 37.16
C LEU A 133 36.49 38.12 35.79
N VAL A 134 36.98 38.71 34.70
CA VAL A 134 36.67 38.20 33.36
C VAL A 134 37.59 37.05 32.99
N VAL A 135 36.98 35.94 32.60
CA VAL A 135 37.61 34.70 32.14
C VAL A 135 37.18 34.45 30.70
N ARG A 136 38.13 34.40 29.77
CA ARG A 136 37.88 34.20 28.35
C ARG A 136 38.30 32.80 27.94
N ILE A 137 37.36 32.03 27.40
CA ILE A 137 37.57 30.65 26.98
C ILE A 137 37.15 30.53 25.52
N HIS A 138 38.12 30.21 24.68
CA HIS A 138 37.87 29.87 23.29
C HIS A 138 37.97 28.34 23.17
N MET A 139 36.83 27.67 23.00
CA MET A 139 36.72 26.22 23.20
C MET A 139 37.53 25.41 22.19
N LEU A 140 37.70 25.92 20.96
CA LEU A 140 38.53 25.27 19.93
C LEU A 140 40.04 25.41 20.16
N SER A 141 40.47 26.21 21.13
CA SER A 141 41.89 26.30 21.52
C SER A 141 42.24 25.49 22.76
N VAL A 142 41.26 24.81 23.35
CA VAL A 142 41.47 23.89 24.47
C VAL A 142 42.26 22.67 23.96
N ARG A 143 43.37 22.33 24.62
CA ARG A 143 44.29 21.28 24.16
C ARG A 143 43.62 19.90 24.27
N GLY A 144 43.62 19.14 23.16
CA GLY A 144 43.22 17.72 23.12
C GLY A 144 41.72 17.48 22.96
N LYS A 145 41.34 16.60 22.02
CA LYS A 145 39.93 16.25 21.71
C LYS A 145 39.17 15.67 22.91
N SER A 146 39.89 15.10 23.90
CA SER A 146 39.33 14.46 25.10
C SER A 146 39.20 15.37 26.31
N THR A 147 39.61 16.65 26.24
CA THR A 147 39.46 17.57 27.38
C THR A 147 37.97 17.90 27.59
N GLY A 148 37.50 17.81 28.84
CA GLY A 148 36.13 18.15 29.24
C GLY A 148 35.91 19.65 29.49
N PHE A 149 34.65 20.08 29.54
CA PHE A 149 34.29 21.49 29.73
C PHE A 149 34.73 22.04 31.09
N ASP A 150 34.57 21.23 32.14
CA ASP A 150 35.03 21.50 33.51
C ASP A 150 36.50 21.94 33.55
N ARG A 151 37.37 21.18 32.88
CA ARG A 151 38.80 21.45 32.78
C ARG A 151 39.09 22.73 32.01
N ALA A 152 38.40 22.97 30.90
CA ALA A 152 38.56 24.20 30.13
C ALA A 152 38.24 25.45 30.96
N VAL A 153 37.21 25.38 31.82
CA VAL A 153 36.84 26.47 32.73
C VAL A 153 37.92 26.71 33.78
N TYR A 154 38.41 25.67 34.46
CA TYR A 154 39.45 25.84 35.48
C TYR A 154 40.78 26.35 34.90
N GLU A 155 41.20 25.84 33.74
CA GLU A 155 42.40 26.32 33.05
C GLU A 155 42.24 27.80 32.63
N GLY A 156 41.07 28.17 32.10
CA GLY A 156 40.73 29.56 31.78
C GLY A 156 40.76 30.47 33.01
N PHE A 157 40.15 30.04 34.11
CA PHE A 157 40.12 30.78 35.38
C PHE A 157 41.53 30.99 35.94
N ASN A 158 42.36 29.95 35.96
CA ASN A 158 43.76 30.04 36.39
C ASN A 158 44.60 30.95 35.50
N ALA A 159 44.39 30.92 34.19
CA ALA A 159 45.04 31.86 33.28
C ALA A 159 44.65 33.32 33.59
N ALA A 160 43.38 33.58 33.88
CA ALA A 160 42.87 34.90 34.25
C ALA A 160 43.42 35.40 35.61
N LEU A 161 43.60 34.50 36.60
CA LEU A 161 44.21 34.82 37.89
C LEU A 161 45.71 35.11 37.77
N LYS A 162 46.45 34.24 37.07
CA LYS A 162 47.90 34.38 36.88
C LYS A 162 48.26 35.71 36.25
N ARG A 163 47.51 36.16 35.24
CA ARG A 163 47.71 37.45 34.57
C ARG A 163 47.50 38.65 35.49
N ARG A 164 46.60 38.52 36.47
CA ARG A 164 46.35 39.54 37.50
C ARG A 164 47.29 39.41 38.71
N GLY A 165 48.32 38.57 38.63
CA GLY A 165 49.28 38.33 39.71
C GLY A 165 48.69 37.65 40.94
N LYS A 166 47.60 36.89 40.78
CA LYS A 166 46.88 36.22 41.86
C LYS A 166 47.28 34.75 41.99
N ALA A 167 47.04 34.16 43.17
CA ALA A 167 47.37 32.76 43.41
C ALA A 167 46.49 31.82 42.55
N PRO A 168 47.05 30.75 41.97
CA PRO A 168 46.28 29.79 41.18
C PRO A 168 45.28 29.02 42.06
N PHE A 169 44.17 28.62 41.46
CA PHE A 169 43.17 27.72 41.99
C PHE A 169 43.54 26.26 41.68
N GLU A 170 43.42 25.39 42.67
CA GLU A 170 43.76 23.97 42.55
C GLU A 170 42.61 23.11 43.09
N PHE A 171 42.17 22.12 42.31
CA PHE A 171 41.11 21.18 42.68
C PHE A 171 41.51 19.76 42.24
N LEU A 172 42.35 19.12 43.06
CA LEU A 172 43.06 17.89 42.74
C LEU A 172 42.14 16.67 42.85
N ASN A 173 42.21 15.74 41.89
CA ASN A 173 41.55 14.43 42.04
C ASN A 173 42.29 13.55 43.05
N VAL A 174 42.05 13.83 44.33
CA VAL A 174 42.72 13.12 45.43
C VAL A 174 42.36 11.63 45.40
N ASP A 175 41.12 11.27 45.09
CA ASP A 175 40.66 9.87 45.15
C ASP A 175 41.41 8.99 44.13
N ALA A 176 41.70 9.49 42.92
CA ALA A 176 42.54 8.78 41.95
C ALA A 176 43.98 8.54 42.44
N ILE A 177 44.53 9.48 43.22
CA ILE A 177 45.87 9.34 43.83
C ILE A 177 45.86 8.28 44.93
N PHE A 178 44.82 8.23 45.76
CA PHE A 178 44.69 7.17 46.77
C PHE A 178 44.53 5.79 46.11
N GLU A 179 43.78 5.67 45.02
CA GLU A 179 43.67 4.42 44.25
C GLU A 179 45.00 4.03 43.58
N GLU A 180 45.77 4.99 43.07
CA GLU A 180 47.13 4.76 42.55
C GLU A 180 48.04 4.12 43.62
N VAL A 181 48.03 4.67 44.83
CA VAL A 181 48.80 4.16 45.98
C VAL A 181 48.32 2.76 46.38
N ARG A 182 47.00 2.52 46.45
CA ARG A 182 46.43 1.20 46.75
C ARG A 182 46.82 0.16 45.71
N ARG A 183 46.83 0.53 44.42
CA ARG A 183 47.27 -0.34 43.32
C ARG A 183 48.74 -0.71 43.44
N GLU A 184 49.62 0.27 43.68
CA GLU A 184 51.04 0.00 43.89
C GLU A 184 51.28 -0.88 45.12
N ALA A 185 50.59 -0.62 46.23
CA ALA A 185 50.67 -1.44 47.44
C ALA A 185 50.20 -2.88 47.20
N LYS A 186 49.21 -3.09 46.32
CA LYS A 186 48.74 -4.41 45.90
C LYS A 186 49.74 -5.14 44.99
N GLU A 187 50.42 -4.42 44.10
CA GLU A 187 51.40 -4.98 43.16
C GLU A 187 52.75 -5.31 43.81
N TYR A 188 53.22 -4.48 44.73
CA TYR A 188 54.57 -4.59 45.31
C TYR A 188 54.57 -4.99 46.81
N GLY A 189 53.41 -5.14 47.44
CA GLY A 189 53.26 -5.61 48.82
C GLY A 189 53.77 -4.62 49.89
N GLU A 190 54.08 -5.14 51.10
CA GLU A 190 54.46 -4.36 52.30
C GLU A 190 55.69 -3.45 52.12
N VAL A 191 56.48 -3.64 51.06
CA VAL A 191 57.64 -2.79 50.75
C VAL A 191 57.21 -1.35 50.41
N VAL A 192 56.02 -1.15 49.84
CA VAL A 192 55.50 0.18 49.50
C VAL A 192 55.26 1.01 50.76
N TRP A 193 54.63 0.42 51.77
CA TRP A 193 54.33 1.11 53.03
C TRP A 193 55.61 1.47 53.79
N LYS A 194 56.59 0.57 53.87
CA LYS A 194 57.89 0.86 54.49
C LYS A 194 58.65 1.99 53.80
N ARG A 195 58.59 2.06 52.47
CA ARG A 195 59.21 3.16 51.71
C ARG A 195 58.51 4.49 51.98
N LEU A 196 57.19 4.49 51.99
CA LEU A 196 56.40 5.69 52.28
C LEU A 196 56.60 6.21 53.72
N GLU A 197 56.77 5.29 54.67
CA GLU A 197 57.08 5.61 56.07
C GLU A 197 58.50 6.18 56.23
N THR A 198 59.48 5.58 55.54
CA THR A 198 60.88 6.07 55.56
C THR A 198 61.01 7.47 54.97
N GLU A 199 60.24 7.78 53.93
CA GLU A 199 60.19 9.10 53.29
C GLU A 199 59.28 10.11 54.03
N GLY A 200 58.66 9.70 55.14
CA GLY A 200 57.81 10.55 55.98
C GLY A 200 56.52 11.02 55.30
N ILE A 201 56.03 10.28 54.29
CA ILE A 201 54.83 10.63 53.51
C ILE A 201 53.56 10.15 54.23
N VAL A 202 53.62 8.95 54.81
CA VAL A 202 52.55 8.38 55.66
C VAL A 202 53.13 7.33 56.60
N GLY A 203 52.64 7.25 57.84
CA GLY A 203 53.15 6.38 58.91
C GLY A 203 52.83 4.88 58.76
N GLY A 204 52.55 4.41 57.54
CA GLY A 204 52.14 3.04 57.25
C GLY A 204 50.69 2.91 56.78
N ARG A 205 50.22 1.67 56.61
CA ARG A 205 48.92 1.38 55.97
C ARG A 205 47.71 1.92 56.76
N GLU A 206 47.73 1.82 58.08
CA GLU A 206 46.63 2.30 58.92
C GLU A 206 46.49 3.83 58.89
N ASP A 207 47.62 4.54 58.91
CA ASP A 207 47.67 6.00 58.78
C ASP A 207 47.20 6.45 57.37
N PHE A 208 47.54 5.69 56.33
CA PHE A 208 47.04 5.92 54.97
C PHE A 208 45.53 5.80 54.87
N GLU A 209 44.94 4.73 55.41
CA GLU A 209 43.48 4.58 55.39
C GLU A 209 42.77 5.62 56.27
N ALA A 210 43.39 6.05 57.39
CA ALA A 210 42.89 7.16 58.20
C ALA A 210 42.90 8.49 57.44
N LEU A 211 43.97 8.78 56.68
CA LEU A 211 44.06 9.94 55.78
C LEU A 211 43.04 9.84 54.64
N ALA A 212 42.81 8.65 54.09
CA ALA A 212 41.83 8.38 53.04
C ALA A 212 40.38 8.58 53.52
N ALA A 213 40.12 8.41 54.81
CA ALA A 213 38.83 8.69 55.46
C ALA A 213 38.73 10.11 56.05
N GLY A 214 39.84 10.85 56.09
CA GLY A 214 39.94 12.17 56.74
C GLY A 214 39.45 13.34 55.89
N SER A 215 39.69 14.56 56.42
CA SER A 215 39.33 15.83 55.76
C SER A 215 39.96 15.99 54.37
N ILE A 216 39.31 16.72 53.47
CA ILE A 216 39.82 16.97 52.10
C ILE A 216 41.18 17.67 52.13
N GLN A 217 41.43 18.57 53.09
CA GLN A 217 42.71 19.24 53.26
C GLN A 217 43.83 18.27 53.69
N ALA A 218 43.50 17.21 54.44
CA ALA A 218 44.45 16.15 54.74
C ALA A 218 44.75 15.30 53.49
N LYS A 219 43.71 14.96 52.71
CA LYS A 219 43.84 14.23 51.44
C LYS A 219 44.68 14.99 50.41
N GLU A 220 44.44 16.29 50.23
CA GLU A 220 45.20 17.13 49.29
C GLU A 220 46.66 17.29 49.72
N ARG A 221 46.94 17.42 51.03
CA ARG A 221 48.31 17.45 51.55
C ARG A 221 49.04 16.14 51.27
N PHE A 222 48.39 15.01 51.51
CA PHE A 222 48.94 13.69 51.17
C PHE A 222 49.17 13.55 49.67
N ALA A 223 48.19 13.90 48.83
CA ALA A 223 48.30 13.81 47.38
C ALA A 223 49.49 14.63 46.84
N ARG A 224 49.74 15.83 47.38
CA ARG A 224 50.93 16.64 47.03
C ARG A 224 52.23 15.97 47.45
N ALA A 225 52.27 15.39 48.65
CA ALA A 225 53.45 14.68 49.14
C ALA A 225 53.76 13.44 48.27
N TRP A 226 52.72 12.67 47.91
CA TRP A 226 52.83 11.53 47.00
C TRP A 226 53.31 11.92 45.60
N LEU A 227 52.69 12.94 45.00
CA LEU A 227 53.08 13.40 43.65
C LEU A 227 54.53 13.89 43.65
N LYS A 228 54.92 14.71 44.64
CA LYS A 228 56.29 15.18 44.78
C LYS A 228 57.29 14.02 44.93
N TYR A 229 56.95 13.00 45.71
CA TYR A 229 57.76 11.78 45.85
C TYR A 229 57.95 11.04 44.51
N LYS A 230 56.92 11.03 43.67
CA LYS A 230 56.96 10.47 42.31
C LYS A 230 57.61 11.39 41.27
N GLY A 231 58.14 12.55 41.68
CA GLY A 231 58.70 13.55 40.77
C GLY A 231 57.65 14.23 39.88
N ARG A 232 56.38 14.24 40.32
CA ARG A 232 55.21 14.81 39.65
C ARG A 232 54.76 16.08 40.35
N ASP A 233 54.13 16.98 39.60
CA ASP A 233 53.55 18.22 40.11
C ASP A 233 52.05 18.05 40.42
N ALA A 234 51.47 19.01 41.13
CA ALA A 234 50.04 19.00 41.47
C ALA A 234 49.13 18.94 40.20
N SER A 235 49.58 19.48 39.06
CA SER A 235 48.87 19.36 37.78
C SER A 235 48.71 17.92 37.29
N ASP A 236 49.57 17.00 37.73
CA ASP A 236 49.52 15.59 37.35
C ASP A 236 48.48 14.81 38.14
N ALA A 237 47.89 15.39 39.19
CA ALA A 237 46.79 14.79 39.93
C ALA A 237 45.51 14.65 39.09
N GLY A 238 45.40 15.41 38.01
CA GLY A 238 44.12 15.62 37.32
C GLY A 238 43.17 16.48 38.15
N ILE A 239 42.01 16.76 37.56
CA ILE A 239 40.97 17.58 38.18
C ILE A 239 39.94 16.66 38.84
N ASP A 240 39.52 17.01 40.04
CA ASP A 240 38.47 16.27 40.74
C ASP A 240 37.15 16.31 39.93
N PRO A 241 36.53 15.15 39.68
CA PRO A 241 35.38 15.04 38.79
C PRO A 241 34.09 15.65 39.35
N ARG A 242 34.07 16.11 40.60
CA ARG A 242 32.89 16.72 41.25
C ARG A 242 32.69 18.17 40.81
N TRP A 243 32.13 18.36 39.62
CA TRP A 243 31.95 19.67 38.98
C TRP A 243 31.24 20.72 39.86
N SER A 244 30.11 20.38 40.49
CA SER A 244 29.36 21.32 41.33
C SER A 244 30.15 21.85 42.54
N GLU A 245 30.92 20.97 43.19
CA GLU A 245 31.78 21.33 44.33
C GLU A 245 32.94 22.23 43.87
N GLY A 246 33.56 21.89 42.74
CA GLY A 246 34.67 22.68 42.22
C GLY A 246 34.24 24.07 41.74
N LEU A 247 33.02 24.25 41.23
CA LEU A 247 32.44 25.58 40.97
C LEU A 247 32.26 26.40 42.26
N ASN A 248 31.78 25.80 43.35
CA ASN A 248 31.66 26.49 44.63
C ASN A 248 33.03 26.93 45.18
N ARG A 249 34.01 26.03 45.15
CA ARG A 249 35.39 26.34 45.55
C ARG A 249 36.04 27.39 44.65
N MET A 250 35.74 27.39 43.35
CA MET A 250 36.20 28.42 42.41
C MET A 250 35.65 29.80 42.82
N ALA A 251 34.38 29.89 43.21
CA ALA A 251 33.77 31.12 43.71
C ALA A 251 34.36 31.59 45.05
N GLU A 252 34.62 30.67 45.99
CA GLU A 252 35.33 30.94 47.25
C GLU A 252 36.73 31.50 47.01
N HIS A 253 37.49 30.86 46.11
CA HIS A 253 38.84 31.28 45.76
C HIS A 253 38.83 32.65 45.08
N SER A 254 37.90 32.89 44.14
CA SER A 254 37.73 34.20 43.51
C SER A 254 37.53 35.32 44.52
N LYS A 255 36.67 35.07 45.52
CA LYS A 255 36.40 36.00 46.64
C LYS A 255 37.66 36.26 47.46
N ALA A 256 38.39 35.20 47.80
CA ALA A 256 39.65 35.29 48.56
C ALA A 256 40.72 36.08 47.79
N GLN A 257 40.72 36.04 46.45
CA GLN A 257 41.61 36.83 45.60
C GLN A 257 41.16 38.30 45.42
N GLY A 258 39.97 38.67 45.94
CA GLY A 258 39.45 40.04 45.96
C GLY A 258 38.45 40.37 44.85
N PHE A 259 37.90 39.39 44.15
CA PHE A 259 36.89 39.62 43.11
C PHE A 259 35.48 39.41 43.68
N GLY A 260 34.53 40.26 43.28
CA GLY A 260 33.14 40.16 43.71
C GLY A 260 32.30 39.17 42.91
N GLY A 261 32.78 38.71 41.75
CA GLY A 261 32.10 37.77 40.86
C GLY A 261 32.98 37.30 39.71
N ILE A 262 32.54 36.29 38.97
CA ILE A 262 33.28 35.69 37.84
C ILE A 262 32.46 35.88 36.56
N VAL A 263 33.07 36.34 35.48
CA VAL A 263 32.43 36.47 34.17
C VAL A 263 33.09 35.51 33.19
N LEU A 264 32.43 34.39 32.88
CA LEU A 264 32.85 33.39 31.92
C LEU A 264 32.37 33.78 30.51
N MET A 265 33.31 34.08 29.62
CA MET A 265 33.06 34.35 28.20
C MET A 265 33.48 33.11 27.39
N ILE A 266 32.50 32.38 26.85
CA ILE A 266 32.72 31.10 26.17
C ILE A 266 32.41 31.27 24.68
N ASP A 267 33.44 31.18 23.85
CA ASP A 267 33.33 31.23 22.39
C ASP A 267 33.52 29.85 21.76
N GLU A 268 32.83 29.61 20.65
CA GLU A 268 32.85 28.37 19.86
C GLU A 268 32.45 27.09 20.61
N PHE A 269 31.62 27.21 21.66
CA PHE A 269 31.16 26.07 22.45
C PHE A 269 30.45 25.01 21.61
N LEU A 270 29.54 25.41 20.73
CA LEU A 270 28.79 24.47 19.89
C LEU A 270 29.67 23.77 18.83
N LEU A 271 30.66 24.47 18.26
CA LEU A 271 31.59 23.85 17.32
C LEU A 271 32.49 22.83 18.03
N TRP A 272 32.93 23.13 19.25
CA TRP A 272 33.68 22.20 20.07
C TRP A 272 32.85 20.96 20.46
N LEU A 273 31.57 21.15 20.80
CA LEU A 273 30.63 20.04 21.04
C LEU A 273 30.45 19.15 19.80
N ALA A 274 30.54 19.69 18.59
CA ALA A 274 30.40 18.92 17.36
C ALA A 274 31.53 17.90 17.12
N GLU A 275 32.63 18.00 17.86
CA GLU A 275 33.75 17.04 17.83
C GLU A 275 33.58 15.88 18.84
N LYS A 276 32.54 15.92 19.69
CA LYS A 276 32.28 14.94 20.76
C LYS A 276 31.31 13.83 20.31
N SER A 277 31.39 12.67 20.97
CA SER A 277 30.38 11.61 20.80
C SER A 277 29.03 11.99 21.42
N GLY A 278 27.95 11.29 21.06
CA GLY A 278 26.59 11.62 21.55
C GLY A 278 26.44 11.62 23.08
N GLN A 279 27.12 10.70 23.79
CA GLN A 279 27.09 10.66 25.26
C GLN A 279 27.90 11.81 25.89
N GLU A 280 29.09 12.09 25.35
CA GLU A 280 29.92 13.21 25.79
C GLU A 280 29.21 14.54 25.55
N PHE A 281 28.55 14.70 24.40
CA PHE A 281 27.77 15.88 24.07
C PHE A 281 26.73 16.23 25.15
N VAL A 282 25.94 15.23 25.59
CA VAL A 282 24.94 15.41 26.64
C VAL A 282 25.58 15.77 27.97
N ALA A 283 26.69 15.11 28.33
CA ALA A 283 27.41 15.38 29.57
C ALA A 283 27.94 16.82 29.63
N GLU A 284 28.52 17.33 28.54
CA GLU A 284 29.08 18.69 28.51
C GLU A 284 28.01 19.79 28.53
N ILE A 285 26.84 19.54 27.92
CA ILE A 285 25.70 20.45 28.05
C ILE A 285 25.17 20.48 29.49
N ASN A 286 25.10 19.33 30.16
CA ASN A 286 24.74 19.28 31.57
C ASN A 286 25.74 20.06 32.43
N ASN A 287 27.05 19.95 32.15
CA ASN A 287 28.07 20.72 32.86
C ASN A 287 27.88 22.23 32.69
N LEU A 288 27.52 22.71 31.50
CA LEU A 288 27.17 24.13 31.27
C LEU A 288 25.96 24.56 32.12
N ASN A 289 24.92 23.73 32.19
CA ASN A 289 23.71 24.02 32.96
C ASN A 289 23.97 24.08 34.47
N VAL A 290 24.85 23.23 35.00
CA VAL A 290 25.21 23.22 36.43
C VAL A 290 25.83 24.56 36.87
N ILE A 291 26.40 25.35 35.96
CA ILE A 291 26.89 26.68 36.32
C ILE A 291 25.75 27.61 36.74
N VAL A 292 24.61 27.58 36.04
CA VAL A 292 23.48 28.49 36.28
C VAL A 292 22.38 27.91 37.17
N ASP A 293 22.24 26.58 37.18
CA ASP A 293 21.21 25.87 37.95
C ASP A 293 21.85 24.74 38.77
N HIS A 294 22.05 25.03 40.05
CA HIS A 294 22.65 24.12 41.03
C HIS A 294 21.81 24.05 42.29
N ASN A 295 21.89 22.91 42.97
CA ASN A 295 21.15 22.62 44.21
C ASN A 295 21.91 22.96 45.49
N THR A 296 23.10 23.57 45.39
CA THR A 296 24.02 23.80 46.51
C THR A 296 23.78 25.11 47.28
N GLY A 297 22.72 25.88 46.96
CA GLY A 297 22.45 27.19 47.56
C GLY A 297 23.13 28.34 46.79
N GLN A 298 23.34 29.51 47.42
CA GLN A 298 24.04 30.64 46.79
C GLN A 298 25.56 30.46 46.90
N ARG A 299 26.29 30.64 45.79
CA ARG A 299 27.76 30.63 45.81
C ARG A 299 28.30 31.89 46.52
N PRO A 300 29.51 31.82 47.11
CA PRO A 300 30.12 32.96 47.79
C PRO A 300 30.37 34.19 46.93
N THR A 301 30.49 34.01 45.61
CA THR A 301 30.45 35.05 44.57
C THR A 301 29.67 34.55 43.34
N PRO A 302 28.86 35.40 42.67
CA PRO A 302 28.08 35.01 41.49
C PRO A 302 28.95 34.78 40.26
N VAL A 303 28.48 33.88 39.38
CA VAL A 303 29.07 33.52 38.10
C VAL A 303 28.13 33.95 36.95
N PHE A 304 28.65 34.81 36.07
CA PHE A 304 27.99 35.27 34.86
C PHE A 304 28.57 34.50 33.67
N VAL A 305 27.74 33.81 32.90
CA VAL A 305 28.16 32.97 31.76
C VAL A 305 27.56 33.50 30.47
N PHE A 306 28.43 33.87 29.52
CA PHE A 306 28.05 34.27 28.17
C PHE A 306 28.56 33.25 27.17
N VAL A 307 27.65 32.66 26.40
CA VAL A 307 27.99 31.61 25.42
C VAL A 307 27.61 32.05 24.01
N ALA A 308 28.57 32.08 23.09
CA ALA A 308 28.30 32.36 21.68
C ALA A 308 27.59 31.16 20.99
N ARG A 309 26.47 31.43 20.31
CA ARG A 309 25.66 30.45 19.58
C ARG A 309 25.44 30.89 18.12
N GLN A 310 25.69 30.01 17.15
CA GLN A 310 25.65 30.34 15.72
C GLN A 310 24.33 29.96 15.00
N ARG A 311 23.73 28.81 15.32
CA ARG A 311 22.47 28.31 14.75
C ARG A 311 21.55 27.73 15.83
N ASN A 312 20.35 27.31 15.46
CA ASN A 312 19.60 26.35 16.28
C ASN A 312 20.32 25.01 16.28
N LEU A 313 20.39 24.36 17.45
CA LEU A 313 21.07 23.06 17.60
C LEU A 313 20.51 21.99 16.64
N GLN A 314 19.23 22.12 16.28
CA GLN A 314 18.48 21.27 15.35
C GLN A 314 19.09 21.21 13.93
N GLU A 315 19.76 22.26 13.45
CA GLU A 315 20.27 22.33 12.06
C GLU A 315 21.69 21.79 11.87
N PHE A 316 22.41 21.50 12.97
CA PHE A 316 23.82 21.10 12.91
C PHE A 316 24.03 19.58 12.90
N PHE A 317 23.01 18.80 13.27
CA PHE A 317 23.14 17.35 13.46
C PHE A 317 21.92 16.55 12.95
N PRO A 318 21.65 16.53 11.63
CA PRO A 318 20.55 15.75 11.05
C PRO A 318 20.77 14.22 11.10
N ASP A 319 21.99 13.74 11.38
CA ASP A 319 22.37 12.32 11.32
C ASP A 319 22.46 11.60 12.68
N LEU A 320 22.06 12.24 13.80
CA LEU A 320 22.02 11.58 15.11
C LEU A 320 20.67 10.87 15.28
N VAL A 321 20.67 9.55 15.01
CA VAL A 321 19.55 8.60 14.85
C VAL A 321 18.66 8.38 16.12
N ASP A 322 18.49 9.37 17.01
CA ASP A 322 17.58 9.25 18.17
C ASP A 322 16.94 10.61 18.52
N GLU A 323 16.12 11.13 17.60
CA GLU A 323 15.78 12.56 17.48
C GLU A 323 14.65 13.11 18.39
N SER A 324 14.02 12.38 19.30
CA SER A 324 13.00 13.02 20.18
C SER A 324 13.59 13.49 21.53
N LYS A 325 14.45 12.67 22.15
CA LYS A 325 14.90 12.89 23.53
C LYS A 325 15.98 13.97 23.68
N ILE A 326 16.91 14.07 22.72
CA ILE A 326 17.99 15.08 22.77
C ILE A 326 17.42 16.47 22.45
N HIS A 327 16.48 16.54 21.50
CA HIS A 327 15.83 17.79 21.11
C HIS A 327 14.90 18.34 22.21
N GLU A 328 14.09 17.49 22.85
CA GLU A 328 13.33 17.88 24.05
C GLU A 328 14.26 18.31 25.20
N HIS A 329 15.39 17.61 25.40
CA HIS A 329 16.39 18.01 26.40
C HIS A 329 16.90 19.44 26.13
N LEU A 330 17.31 19.75 24.90
CA LEU A 330 17.92 21.05 24.56
C LEU A 330 16.96 22.23 24.70
N ASP A 331 15.71 22.08 24.26
CA ASP A 331 14.70 23.14 24.38
C ASP A 331 14.18 23.30 25.82
N HIS A 332 14.13 22.21 26.60
CA HIS A 332 13.79 22.26 28.03
C HIS A 332 14.86 23.00 28.85
N HIS A 333 16.14 22.89 28.48
CA HIS A 333 17.26 23.56 29.17
C HIS A 333 17.52 25.00 28.69
N ALA A 334 17.10 25.36 27.48
CA ALA A 334 17.23 26.72 26.93
C ALA A 334 16.50 27.80 27.75
N LYS A 335 15.48 27.44 28.55
CA LYS A 335 14.76 28.38 29.43
C LYS A 335 15.60 28.96 30.58
N ARG A 336 16.78 28.38 30.86
CA ARG A 336 17.68 28.78 31.96
C ARG A 336 18.69 29.85 31.56
N PHE A 337 18.85 30.07 30.26
CA PHE A 337 19.71 31.10 29.71
C PHE A 337 18.85 32.12 28.97
N GLU A 338 19.09 33.40 29.22
CA GLU A 338 18.53 34.45 28.38
C GLU A 338 19.14 34.40 26.98
N ILE A 339 18.43 34.91 25.97
CA ILE A 339 18.91 34.88 24.58
C ILE A 339 18.99 36.30 24.03
N THR A 340 20.20 36.72 23.69
CA THR A 340 20.45 37.94 22.92
C THR A 340 20.60 37.56 21.45
N LYS A 341 19.64 37.93 20.60
CA LYS A 341 19.72 37.70 19.16
C LYS A 341 20.35 38.91 18.45
N LEU A 342 21.58 38.74 17.97
CA LEU A 342 22.17 39.61 16.96
C LEU A 342 21.57 39.20 15.62
N GLN A 343 20.69 40.05 15.07
CA GLN A 343 19.92 39.72 13.87
C GLN A 343 20.80 39.60 12.61
N ASP A 344 20.25 38.99 11.56
CA ASP A 344 20.92 38.98 10.25
C ASP A 344 20.96 40.37 9.59
N VAL A 345 20.00 41.23 9.96
CA VAL A 345 19.90 42.65 9.55
C VAL A 345 21.10 43.48 10.03
N GLU A 346 21.88 42.96 10.97
CA GLU A 346 23.06 43.65 11.50
C GLU A 346 24.18 43.80 10.45
N LEU A 347 24.26 42.88 9.47
CA LEU A 347 25.27 42.99 8.41
C LEU A 347 25.11 44.29 7.61
N ARG A 348 23.88 44.73 7.32
CA ARG A 348 23.61 46.03 6.67
C ARG A 348 24.28 47.19 7.40
N HIS A 349 24.07 47.26 8.71
CA HIS A 349 24.60 48.35 9.53
C HIS A 349 26.13 48.27 9.66
N ILE A 350 26.68 47.06 9.75
CA ILE A 350 28.13 46.84 9.78
C ILE A 350 28.75 47.24 8.44
N VAL A 351 28.12 46.89 7.31
CA VAL A 351 28.58 47.26 5.97
C VAL A 351 28.63 48.78 5.81
N ARG A 352 27.56 49.48 6.19
CA ARG A 352 27.53 50.96 6.20
C ARG A 352 28.61 51.57 7.10
N GLY A 353 28.71 51.08 8.34
CA GLY A 353 29.55 51.68 9.39
C GLY A 353 31.04 51.33 9.31
N ARG A 354 31.40 50.24 8.60
CA ARG A 354 32.75 49.69 8.57
C ARG A 354 33.32 49.49 7.16
N VAL A 355 32.55 48.92 6.24
CA VAL A 355 33.03 48.61 4.88
C VAL A 355 32.93 49.85 3.97
N LEU A 356 31.84 50.60 4.08
CA LEU A 356 31.48 51.68 3.18
C LEU A 356 31.66 53.06 3.83
N ARG A 357 32.78 53.27 4.52
CA ARG A 357 33.13 54.59 5.06
C ARG A 357 33.52 55.52 3.91
N PRO A 358 32.79 56.61 3.65
CA PRO A 358 33.05 57.43 2.47
C PRO A 358 34.26 58.34 2.69
N LYS A 359 35.24 58.25 1.78
CA LYS A 359 36.35 59.19 1.68
C LYS A 359 35.91 60.51 1.02
N LYS A 360 34.98 60.41 0.05
CA LYS A 360 34.38 61.52 -0.69
C LYS A 360 32.87 61.59 -0.46
N ALA A 361 32.44 61.94 0.75
CA ALA A 361 31.04 61.89 1.17
C ALA A 361 30.06 62.65 0.25
N GLY A 362 30.47 63.79 -0.32
CA GLY A 362 29.64 64.57 -1.24
C GLY A 362 29.36 63.85 -2.57
N GLU A 363 30.38 63.27 -3.20
CA GLU A 363 30.24 62.53 -4.47
C GLU A 363 29.43 61.24 -4.26
N VAL A 364 29.70 60.51 -3.17
CA VAL A 364 28.93 59.28 -2.83
C VAL A 364 27.46 59.60 -2.59
N LYS A 365 27.15 60.66 -1.83
CA LYS A 365 25.77 61.06 -1.56
C LYS A 365 25.01 61.43 -2.84
N ALA A 366 25.65 62.16 -3.77
CA ALA A 366 25.06 62.52 -5.04
C ALA A 366 24.78 61.28 -5.92
N ALA A 367 25.75 60.37 -6.02
CA ALA A 367 25.61 59.12 -6.76
C ALA A 367 24.49 58.24 -6.20
N VAL A 368 24.47 58.02 -4.88
CA VAL A 368 23.43 57.22 -4.19
C VAL A 368 22.05 57.85 -4.33
N SER A 369 21.93 59.18 -4.29
CA SER A 369 20.64 59.88 -4.46
C SER A 369 20.11 59.70 -5.88
N SER A 370 20.96 59.89 -6.89
CA SER A 370 20.60 59.67 -8.29
C SER A 370 20.16 58.21 -8.55
N LEU A 371 20.87 57.26 -7.96
CA LEU A 371 20.57 55.83 -8.05
C LEU A 371 19.24 55.49 -7.35
N SER A 372 19.02 56.05 -6.15
CA SER A 372 17.77 55.86 -5.39
C SER A 372 16.55 56.34 -6.18
N GLU A 373 16.67 57.47 -6.87
CA GLU A 373 15.61 58.01 -7.73
C GLU A 373 15.34 57.09 -8.93
N LYS A 374 16.39 56.68 -9.65
CA LYS A 374 16.30 55.80 -10.83
C LYS A 374 15.66 54.44 -10.52
N HIS A 375 16.00 53.83 -9.39
CA HIS A 375 15.58 52.45 -9.08
C HIS A 375 14.37 52.35 -8.14
N SER A 376 13.76 53.48 -7.76
CA SER A 376 12.66 53.59 -6.78
C SER A 376 11.44 52.71 -7.08
N LYS A 377 11.13 52.44 -8.36
CA LYS A 377 9.97 51.63 -8.77
C LYS A 377 10.22 50.11 -8.82
N VAL A 378 11.47 49.69 -8.98
CA VAL A 378 11.83 48.27 -9.23
C VAL A 378 12.32 47.59 -7.95
N LEU A 379 13.03 48.32 -7.09
CA LEU A 379 13.62 47.80 -5.86
C LEU A 379 12.60 47.18 -4.87
N PRO A 380 11.40 47.75 -4.63
CA PRO A 380 10.44 47.15 -3.71
C PRO A 380 9.94 45.76 -4.13
N ALA A 381 9.95 45.43 -5.43
CA ALA A 381 9.55 44.12 -5.93
C ALA A 381 10.67 43.07 -5.84
N LEU A 382 11.93 43.51 -5.79
CA LEU A 382 13.12 42.65 -5.68
C LEU A 382 13.54 42.36 -4.25
N LEU A 383 13.25 43.31 -3.36
CA LEU A 383 13.57 43.24 -1.94
C LEU A 383 12.34 42.74 -1.21
N ALA A 384 12.42 41.57 -0.57
CA ALA A 384 11.34 41.00 0.24
C ALA A 384 11.04 41.85 1.51
N GLY A 385 10.57 43.09 1.33
CA GLY A 385 10.27 44.07 2.38
C GLY A 385 11.36 45.12 2.65
N GLY A 386 12.32 45.35 1.74
CA GLY A 386 13.39 46.35 1.92
C GLY A 386 12.97 47.78 1.50
N ASP A 387 13.29 48.77 2.32
CA ASP A 387 13.10 50.21 2.02
C ASP A 387 14.28 50.78 1.21
N LEU A 388 14.08 51.93 0.54
CA LEU A 388 15.10 52.72 -0.17
C LEU A 388 16.33 53.01 0.72
N ASP A 389 16.13 53.18 2.03
CA ASP A 389 17.22 53.38 2.97
C ASP A 389 18.14 52.15 3.10
N TYR A 390 17.66 50.94 2.83
CA TYR A 390 18.53 49.75 2.77
C TYR A 390 19.52 49.91 1.63
N VAL A 391 19.02 50.25 0.45
CA VAL A 391 19.84 50.41 -0.76
C VAL A 391 20.91 51.47 -0.56
N ARG A 392 20.56 52.58 0.10
CA ARG A 392 21.49 53.65 0.45
C ARG A 392 22.60 53.20 1.39
N ASP A 393 22.28 52.31 2.34
CA ASP A 393 23.21 51.86 3.36
C ASP A 393 24.26 50.87 2.83
N VAL A 394 23.95 50.12 1.76
CA VAL A 394 24.80 49.03 1.25
C VAL A 394 25.40 49.29 -0.13
N TYR A 395 25.14 50.44 -0.74
CA TYR A 395 25.75 50.83 -2.01
C TYR A 395 27.29 50.78 -1.96
N PRO A 396 27.99 50.08 -2.89
CA PRO A 396 27.55 49.66 -4.23
C PRO A 396 27.05 48.23 -4.37
N PHE A 397 26.81 47.51 -3.27
CA PHE A 397 26.30 46.15 -3.32
C PHE A 397 24.80 46.14 -3.60
N HIS A 398 24.33 45.19 -4.41
CA HIS A 398 22.91 44.92 -4.50
C HIS A 398 22.40 44.36 -3.15
N PRO A 399 21.26 44.79 -2.59
CA PRO A 399 20.87 44.33 -1.25
C PRO A 399 20.61 42.82 -1.18
N ALA A 400 20.11 42.20 -2.26
CA ALA A 400 19.99 40.75 -2.36
C ALA A 400 21.34 40.01 -2.25
N LEU A 401 22.45 40.65 -2.63
CA LEU A 401 23.80 40.11 -2.44
C LEU A 401 24.16 40.11 -0.94
N ILE A 402 23.85 41.18 -0.21
CA ILE A 402 24.09 41.28 1.24
C ILE A 402 23.30 40.20 1.99
N GLU A 403 22.01 40.06 1.69
CA GLU A 403 21.15 39.03 2.28
C GLU A 403 21.66 37.61 1.96
N MET A 404 22.06 37.36 0.71
CA MET A 404 22.63 36.07 0.30
C MET A 404 23.95 35.75 1.02
N LEU A 405 24.82 36.75 1.25
CA LEU A 405 26.06 36.54 1.99
C LEU A 405 25.84 36.13 3.45
N VAL A 406 24.72 36.53 4.07
CA VAL A 406 24.35 36.02 5.41
C VAL A 406 24.16 34.51 5.36
N ASP A 407 23.43 34.00 4.36
CA ASP A 407 23.18 32.57 4.20
C ASP A 407 24.48 31.81 3.88
N VAL A 408 25.25 32.31 2.91
CA VAL A 408 26.47 31.64 2.42
C VAL A 408 27.59 31.60 3.46
N THR A 409 27.80 32.69 4.20
CA THR A 409 28.89 32.75 5.19
C THR A 409 28.70 31.78 6.35
N SER A 410 27.49 31.26 6.53
CA SER A 410 27.21 30.17 7.46
C SER A 410 27.70 28.79 6.97
N LEU A 411 27.97 28.62 5.68
CA LEU A 411 28.43 27.38 5.04
C LEU A 411 29.96 27.33 4.82
N MET A 412 30.62 28.49 4.88
CA MET A 412 32.05 28.65 4.58
C MET A 412 32.96 28.32 5.78
N GLN A 413 34.25 28.10 5.53
CA GLN A 413 35.24 27.93 6.60
C GLN A 413 35.38 29.18 7.47
N ARG A 414 35.72 28.95 8.74
CA ARG A 414 35.76 29.95 9.83
C ARG A 414 36.59 31.21 9.54
N GLU A 415 37.58 31.12 8.64
CA GLU A 415 38.48 32.22 8.28
C GLU A 415 37.94 33.12 7.14
N ARG A 416 36.74 32.82 6.62
CA ARG A 416 36.14 33.51 5.47
C ARG A 416 34.82 34.17 5.87
N SER A 417 34.90 35.39 6.40
CA SER A 417 33.75 36.19 6.85
C SER A 417 33.08 36.97 5.71
N ALA A 418 31.81 37.36 5.91
CA ALA A 418 31.08 38.24 4.99
C ALA A 418 31.87 39.52 4.66
N LEU A 419 32.48 40.14 5.68
CA LEU A 419 33.25 41.37 5.52
C LEU A 419 34.46 41.19 4.62
N ARG A 420 35.18 40.07 4.76
CA ARG A 420 36.30 39.75 3.89
C ARG A 420 35.84 39.62 2.45
N LEU A 421 34.75 38.88 2.20
CA LEU A 421 34.20 38.73 0.85
C LEU A 421 33.80 40.07 0.23
N LEU A 422 33.20 40.98 1.03
CA LEU A 422 32.84 42.31 0.55
C LEU A 422 34.07 43.15 0.17
N TYR A 423 35.15 43.10 0.96
CA TYR A 423 36.40 43.76 0.58
C TYR A 423 37.05 43.11 -0.65
N GLU A 424 37.08 41.78 -0.73
CA GLU A 424 37.58 41.05 -1.91
C GLU A 424 36.79 41.43 -3.17
N LEU A 425 35.47 41.56 -3.07
CA LEU A 425 34.64 41.99 -4.20
C LEU A 425 35.03 43.38 -4.70
N LEU A 426 35.18 44.37 -3.82
CA LEU A 426 35.47 45.74 -4.24
C LEU A 426 36.93 45.97 -4.64
N VAL A 427 37.87 45.27 -4.01
CA VAL A 427 39.31 45.54 -4.14
C VAL A 427 40.00 44.57 -5.09
N VAL A 428 39.57 43.30 -5.11
CA VAL A 428 40.21 42.23 -5.90
C VAL A 428 39.43 41.97 -7.19
N HIS A 429 38.13 41.72 -7.09
CA HIS A 429 37.34 41.31 -8.25
C HIS A 429 36.82 42.51 -9.08
N TYR A 430 36.48 43.63 -8.46
CA TYR A 430 35.90 44.81 -9.13
C TYR A 430 36.57 46.15 -8.77
N PRO A 431 37.92 46.29 -8.86
CA PRO A 431 38.63 47.51 -8.46
C PRO A 431 38.31 48.74 -9.32
N LYS A 432 37.80 48.53 -10.54
CA LYS A 432 37.49 49.56 -11.53
C LYS A 432 35.99 49.90 -11.61
N LEU A 433 35.17 49.44 -10.65
CA LEU A 433 33.74 49.71 -10.63
C LEU A 433 33.49 51.24 -10.60
N PRO A 434 32.79 51.81 -11.59
CA PRO A 434 32.45 53.23 -11.61
C PRO A 434 31.50 53.61 -10.46
N LEU A 435 31.66 54.83 -9.93
CA LEU A 435 30.70 55.40 -8.99
C LEU A 435 29.38 55.69 -9.72
N GLY A 436 28.27 55.22 -9.14
CA GLY A 436 26.93 55.26 -9.74
C GLY A 436 26.43 53.92 -10.28
N GLU A 437 27.21 52.84 -10.19
CA GLU A 437 26.80 51.50 -10.64
C GLU A 437 26.64 50.51 -9.47
N PHE A 438 25.76 49.52 -9.64
CA PHE A 438 25.61 48.40 -8.71
C PHE A 438 26.47 47.20 -9.12
N LEU A 439 26.90 46.45 -8.11
CA LEU A 439 27.56 45.17 -8.27
C LEU A 439 26.50 44.06 -8.44
N PRO A 440 26.45 43.34 -9.58
CA PRO A 440 25.51 42.24 -9.83
C PRO A 440 25.54 41.15 -8.75
N VAL A 441 24.43 40.46 -8.52
CA VAL A 441 24.40 39.37 -7.52
C VAL A 441 25.34 38.22 -7.91
N GLY A 442 25.40 37.85 -9.19
CA GLY A 442 26.27 36.80 -9.72
C GLY A 442 27.77 37.06 -9.48
N SER A 443 28.16 38.32 -9.29
CA SER A 443 29.54 38.73 -9.09
C SER A 443 30.17 38.16 -7.82
N ALA A 444 29.35 37.82 -6.82
CA ALA A 444 29.79 37.17 -5.60
C ALA A 444 30.33 35.75 -5.84
N PHE A 445 29.94 35.09 -6.93
CA PHE A 445 30.26 33.69 -7.18
C PHE A 445 31.76 33.44 -7.17
N SER A 446 32.55 34.22 -7.89
CA SER A 446 34.01 34.03 -7.96
C SER A 446 34.72 34.29 -6.64
N ALA A 447 34.15 35.17 -5.80
CA ALA A 447 34.66 35.42 -4.45
C ALA A 447 34.30 34.30 -3.48
N ILE A 448 33.20 33.57 -3.70
CA ILE A 448 32.77 32.44 -2.84
C ILE A 448 33.39 31.12 -3.31
N PHE A 449 33.39 30.90 -4.63
CA PHE A 449 33.81 29.71 -5.36
C PHE A 449 35.01 30.06 -6.26
N PRO A 450 36.24 30.17 -5.71
CA PRO A 450 37.42 30.44 -6.52
C PRO A 450 37.82 29.21 -7.35
N GLU A 451 38.53 29.44 -8.47
CA GLU A 451 39.00 28.36 -9.36
C GLU A 451 39.88 27.32 -8.65
N SER A 452 40.64 27.75 -7.64
CA SER A 452 41.50 26.88 -6.82
C SER A 452 40.73 25.87 -5.95
N GLY A 453 39.40 25.94 -5.90
CA GLY A 453 38.55 25.06 -5.10
C GLY A 453 37.90 25.79 -3.92
N VAL A 454 36.82 25.20 -3.40
CA VAL A 454 36.07 25.80 -2.28
C VAL A 454 36.66 25.36 -0.95
N GLU A 455 37.09 26.34 -0.15
CA GLU A 455 37.36 26.18 1.27
C GLU A 455 36.02 26.10 2.05
N ALA A 456 35.32 24.97 1.92
CA ALA A 456 34.11 24.65 2.68
C ALA A 456 34.46 23.84 3.94
N SER A 457 33.61 23.88 4.97
CA SER A 457 33.78 22.96 6.10
C SER A 457 33.74 21.50 5.59
N LYS A 458 34.46 20.58 6.25
CA LYS A 458 34.59 19.16 5.84
C LYS A 458 33.27 18.38 5.66
N LYS A 459 32.11 19.00 5.86
CA LYS A 459 30.77 18.39 5.83
C LYS A 459 29.77 19.00 4.82
N VAL A 460 30.14 19.94 3.95
CA VAL A 460 29.19 20.54 3.00
C VAL A 460 29.49 20.13 1.55
N GLU A 461 29.01 18.95 1.17
CA GLU A 461 29.10 18.42 -0.21
C GLU A 461 28.47 19.37 -1.25
N LEU A 462 27.43 20.10 -0.85
CA LEU A 462 26.70 21.05 -1.70
C LEU A 462 27.59 22.13 -2.35
N MET A 463 28.54 22.69 -1.59
CA MET A 463 29.41 23.75 -2.13
C MET A 463 30.43 23.21 -3.13
N GLN A 464 30.92 21.99 -2.90
CA GLN A 464 31.82 21.30 -3.83
C GLN A 464 31.07 20.96 -5.12
N ASP A 465 29.81 20.54 -5.01
CA ASP A 465 28.98 20.23 -6.15
C ASP A 465 28.72 21.49 -6.99
N ILE A 466 28.33 22.61 -6.39
CA ILE A 466 28.15 23.88 -7.10
C ILE A 466 29.42 24.32 -7.84
N HIS A 467 30.58 24.22 -7.17
CA HIS A 467 31.87 24.54 -7.78
C HIS A 467 32.15 23.66 -9.01
N HIS A 468 32.00 22.35 -8.85
CA HIS A 468 32.22 21.39 -9.91
C HIS A 468 31.27 21.62 -11.10
N GLN A 469 29.97 21.81 -10.84
CA GLN A 469 28.98 22.04 -11.89
C GLN A 469 29.26 23.31 -12.70
N TYR A 470 29.71 24.38 -12.05
CA TYR A 470 30.09 25.60 -12.76
C TYR A 470 31.35 25.40 -13.60
N TYR A 471 32.47 25.01 -12.97
CA TYR A 471 33.77 24.99 -13.64
C TYR A 471 33.96 23.83 -14.60
N SER A 472 33.37 22.67 -14.32
CA SER A 472 33.53 21.48 -15.17
C SER A 472 32.46 21.35 -16.25
N ARG A 473 31.32 22.04 -16.14
CA ARG A 473 30.20 21.85 -17.08
C ARG A 473 29.66 23.15 -17.67
N LEU A 474 29.20 24.10 -16.85
CA LEU A 474 28.57 25.33 -17.34
C LEU A 474 29.56 26.27 -18.04
N ALA A 475 30.72 26.54 -17.44
CA ALA A 475 31.73 27.42 -18.02
C ALA A 475 32.28 26.89 -19.38
N PRO A 476 32.62 25.59 -19.51
CA PRO A 476 32.98 25.00 -20.81
C PRO A 476 31.84 25.04 -21.84
N ALA A 477 30.59 24.81 -21.43
CA ALA A 477 29.45 24.88 -22.35
C ALA A 477 29.22 26.29 -22.90
N MET A 478 29.33 27.32 -22.06
CA MET A 478 29.24 28.72 -22.49
C MET A 478 30.43 29.12 -23.39
N ALA A 479 31.62 28.56 -23.17
CA ALA A 479 32.77 28.78 -24.06
C ALA A 479 32.50 28.20 -25.45
N LYS A 480 32.00 26.96 -25.55
CA LYS A 480 31.60 26.35 -26.83
C LYS A 480 30.49 27.13 -27.54
N MET A 481 29.51 27.64 -26.80
CA MET A 481 28.47 28.51 -27.38
C MET A 481 29.05 29.77 -28.02
N ALA A 482 30.11 30.34 -27.46
CA ALA A 482 30.81 31.49 -28.06
C ALA A 482 31.63 31.12 -29.30
N GLU A 483 32.20 29.93 -29.35
CA GLU A 483 32.91 29.41 -30.53
C GLU A 483 31.93 29.12 -31.69
N GLU A 484 30.76 28.55 -31.39
CA GLU A 484 29.74 28.16 -32.37
C GLU A 484 28.82 29.31 -32.83
N GLY A 485 28.57 30.30 -31.96
CA GLY A 485 27.56 31.34 -32.14
C GLY A 485 27.95 32.53 -33.03
N GLY A 486 29.20 32.62 -33.47
CA GLY A 486 29.68 33.71 -34.33
C GLY A 486 29.46 35.11 -33.73
N ALA A 487 29.16 36.11 -34.57
CA ALA A 487 29.04 37.52 -34.16
C ALA A 487 27.81 37.84 -33.27
N GLU A 488 26.82 36.95 -33.18
CA GLU A 488 25.57 37.18 -32.43
C GLU A 488 25.68 36.89 -30.92
N PHE A 489 26.60 36.00 -30.51
CA PHE A 489 26.90 35.70 -29.11
C PHE A 489 28.28 36.22 -28.72
N ASN A 490 28.37 37.54 -28.56
CA ASN A 490 29.61 38.25 -28.25
C ASN A 490 30.03 38.13 -26.77
N ASP A 491 31.20 38.66 -26.43
CA ASP A 491 31.75 38.62 -25.07
C ASP A 491 30.85 39.30 -24.01
N GLU A 492 30.13 40.36 -24.38
CA GLU A 492 29.22 41.05 -23.46
C GLU A 492 28.00 40.17 -23.12
N ARG A 493 27.42 39.53 -24.12
CA ARG A 493 26.29 38.61 -23.98
C ARG A 493 26.69 37.35 -23.22
N ARG A 494 27.91 36.83 -23.46
CA ARG A 494 28.50 35.75 -22.66
C ARG A 494 28.67 36.15 -21.19
N ARG A 495 29.21 37.33 -20.90
CA ARG A 495 29.33 37.83 -19.52
C ARG A 495 27.97 37.98 -18.86
N ALA A 496 26.96 38.46 -19.57
CA ALA A 496 25.60 38.56 -19.06
C ALA A 496 25.04 37.18 -18.69
N LEU A 497 25.11 36.19 -19.60
CA LEU A 497 24.67 34.81 -19.33
C LEU A 497 25.41 34.19 -18.14
N ASP A 498 26.72 34.41 -18.06
CA ASP A 498 27.56 33.93 -16.96
C ASP A 498 27.09 34.48 -15.60
N GLN A 499 26.75 35.76 -15.49
CA GLN A 499 26.20 36.36 -14.28
C GLN A 499 24.83 35.78 -13.89
N LEU A 500 23.96 35.51 -14.87
CA LEU A 500 22.65 34.90 -14.63
C LEU A 500 22.80 33.49 -14.07
N VAL A 501 23.63 32.65 -14.69
CA VAL A 501 23.88 31.27 -14.25
C VAL A 501 24.53 31.23 -12.88
N LYS A 502 25.51 32.09 -12.62
CA LYS A 502 26.13 32.26 -11.29
C LYS A 502 25.09 32.60 -10.22
N THR A 503 24.14 33.46 -10.53
CA THR A 503 23.04 33.82 -9.62
C THR A 503 22.12 32.63 -9.35
N VAL A 504 21.79 31.82 -10.37
CA VAL A 504 21.01 30.59 -10.21
C VAL A 504 21.71 29.62 -9.27
N LEU A 505 23.02 29.43 -9.42
CA LEU A 505 23.81 28.55 -8.54
C LEU A 505 23.93 29.11 -7.12
N LEU A 506 24.09 30.43 -6.95
CA LEU A 506 24.11 31.07 -5.63
C LEU A 506 22.77 30.93 -4.89
N ALA A 507 21.65 30.86 -5.60
CA ALA A 507 20.36 30.65 -4.98
C ALA A 507 20.18 29.25 -4.40
N GLU A 508 20.98 28.26 -4.81
CA GLU A 508 20.97 26.93 -4.20
C GLU A 508 21.59 26.91 -2.79
N VAL A 509 22.44 27.90 -2.47
CA VAL A 509 23.04 28.09 -1.13
C VAL A 509 22.42 29.24 -0.34
N SER A 510 21.45 29.96 -0.91
CA SER A 510 20.73 31.05 -0.24
C SER A 510 19.21 30.91 -0.42
N PRO A 511 18.51 30.42 0.62
CA PRO A 511 17.05 30.40 0.63
C PRO A 511 16.44 31.78 0.39
N ARG A 512 17.04 32.84 0.94
CA ARG A 512 16.56 34.23 0.77
C ARG A 512 16.57 34.66 -0.70
N LEU A 513 17.59 34.28 -1.45
CA LEU A 513 17.68 34.56 -2.89
C LEU A 513 16.68 33.72 -3.69
N LYS A 514 16.41 32.48 -3.26
CA LYS A 514 15.48 31.54 -3.92
C LYS A 514 14.01 31.83 -3.64
N GLN A 515 13.68 32.50 -2.52
CA GLN A 515 12.31 32.87 -2.15
C GLN A 515 11.61 33.62 -3.28
N GLY A 516 10.42 33.16 -3.69
CA GLY A 516 9.64 33.75 -4.79
C GLY A 516 9.99 33.23 -6.20
N GLY A 517 10.95 32.30 -6.33
CA GLY A 517 11.36 31.69 -7.60
C GLY A 517 12.23 32.60 -8.47
N LEU A 518 13.17 32.02 -9.20
CA LEU A 518 14.05 32.75 -10.13
C LEU A 518 13.44 32.77 -11.53
N THR A 519 12.57 33.75 -11.79
CA THR A 519 12.09 34.01 -13.15
C THR A 519 13.17 34.69 -13.99
N ILE A 520 13.09 34.59 -15.32
CA ILE A 520 14.03 35.28 -16.22
C ILE A 520 14.03 36.79 -15.97
N GLU A 521 12.85 37.41 -15.82
CA GLU A 521 12.72 38.84 -15.49
C GLU A 521 13.48 39.19 -14.21
N ARG A 522 13.34 38.37 -13.17
CA ARG A 522 14.00 38.57 -11.89
C ARG A 522 15.51 38.35 -11.97
N LEU A 523 15.97 37.34 -12.70
CA LEU A 523 17.39 37.08 -12.90
C LEU A 523 18.09 38.25 -13.60
N VAL A 524 17.45 38.82 -14.63
CA VAL A 524 17.95 40.03 -15.29
C VAL A 524 17.97 41.19 -14.30
N GLN A 525 16.91 41.41 -13.52
CA GLN A 525 16.88 42.49 -12.52
C GLN A 525 17.94 42.37 -11.43
N LEU A 526 18.26 41.15 -10.97
CA LEU A 526 19.30 40.91 -9.96
C LEU A 526 20.73 41.12 -10.51
N ASN A 527 20.90 41.15 -11.83
CA ASN A 527 22.21 41.24 -12.48
C ASN A 527 22.39 42.43 -13.42
N ALA A 528 21.33 43.20 -13.68
CA ALA A 528 21.37 44.37 -14.55
C ALA A 528 21.92 45.60 -13.80
N VAL A 529 22.78 46.35 -14.49
CA VAL A 529 23.42 47.57 -13.99
C VAL A 529 22.53 48.81 -14.21
N ASP A 530 21.65 48.78 -15.22
CA ASP A 530 20.68 49.83 -15.55
C ASP A 530 19.30 49.20 -15.82
N VAL A 531 18.23 49.76 -15.24
CA VAL A 531 16.86 49.25 -15.47
C VAL A 531 15.93 50.39 -15.91
N GLU A 532 15.80 50.62 -17.22
CA GLU A 532 14.61 51.25 -17.84
C GLU A 532 14.56 51.02 -19.38
N GLY A 533 13.35 50.78 -19.94
CA GLY A 533 13.05 50.91 -21.38
C GLY A 533 13.01 49.63 -22.25
N GLU A 534 12.79 49.82 -23.57
CA GLU A 534 12.76 48.76 -24.62
C GLU A 534 13.98 47.82 -24.56
N THR A 535 15.12 48.34 -24.10
CA THR A 535 16.36 47.60 -23.85
C THR A 535 16.20 46.54 -22.75
N PHE A 536 15.45 46.79 -21.67
CA PHE A 536 15.20 45.77 -20.63
C PHE A 536 14.36 44.60 -21.18
N ARG A 537 13.32 44.90 -21.98
CA ARG A 537 12.54 43.85 -22.67
C ARG A 537 13.42 43.05 -23.64
N GLY A 538 14.33 43.74 -24.34
CA GLY A 538 15.36 43.12 -25.18
C GLY A 538 16.29 42.20 -24.39
N GLN A 539 16.80 42.66 -23.24
CA GLN A 539 17.67 41.88 -22.34
C GLN A 539 16.97 40.63 -21.80
N VAL A 540 15.69 40.72 -21.42
CA VAL A 540 14.90 39.55 -20.98
C VAL A 540 14.75 38.53 -22.10
N ARG A 541 14.47 38.98 -23.33
CA ARG A 541 14.34 38.10 -24.50
C ARG A 541 15.67 37.44 -24.89
N VAL A 542 16.77 38.20 -24.81
CA VAL A 542 18.12 37.69 -25.04
C VAL A 542 18.50 36.66 -23.96
N ALA A 543 18.27 36.97 -22.70
CA ALA A 543 18.51 36.06 -21.57
C ALA A 543 17.70 34.76 -21.71
N GLU A 544 16.43 34.84 -22.11
CA GLU A 544 15.60 33.66 -22.40
C GLU A 544 16.20 32.79 -23.50
N THR A 545 16.59 33.41 -24.61
CA THR A 545 17.19 32.72 -25.75
C THR A 545 18.47 31.99 -25.33
N ASP A 546 19.32 32.67 -24.58
CA ASP A 546 20.63 32.14 -24.17
C ASP A 546 20.52 31.04 -23.10
N LEU A 547 19.62 31.23 -22.12
CA LEU A 547 19.37 30.22 -21.07
C LEU A 547 18.73 28.96 -21.66
N LEU A 548 17.82 29.09 -22.63
CA LEU A 548 17.26 27.94 -23.35
C LEU A 548 18.35 27.22 -24.17
N ALA A 549 19.19 27.96 -24.91
CA ALA A 549 20.29 27.38 -25.68
C ALA A 549 21.34 26.67 -24.79
N LEU A 550 21.59 27.20 -23.58
CA LEU A 550 22.46 26.57 -22.60
C LEU A 550 21.82 25.32 -21.96
N SER A 551 20.52 25.35 -21.67
CA SER A 551 19.77 24.21 -21.10
C SER A 551 19.76 22.97 -21.99
N GLN A 552 19.77 23.17 -23.32
CA GLN A 552 19.88 22.07 -24.28
C GLN A 552 21.24 21.36 -24.22
N ARG A 553 22.30 22.11 -23.86
CA ARG A 553 23.68 21.58 -23.74
C ARG A 553 23.96 21.04 -22.35
N VAL A 554 23.36 21.64 -21.32
CA VAL A 554 23.49 21.25 -19.92
C VAL A 554 22.08 20.98 -19.37
N PRO A 555 21.56 19.75 -19.49
CA PRO A 555 20.17 19.41 -19.12
C PRO A 555 19.82 19.63 -17.64
N ASP A 556 20.84 19.72 -16.77
CA ASP A 556 20.65 19.99 -15.34
C ASP A 556 20.28 21.45 -15.07
N LEU A 557 20.52 22.36 -16.02
CA LEU A 557 19.94 23.71 -16.02
C LEU A 557 18.55 23.64 -16.65
N GLN A 558 17.50 23.78 -15.85
CA GLN A 558 16.12 23.66 -16.30
C GLN A 558 15.46 25.03 -16.42
N VAL A 559 14.84 25.28 -17.56
CA VAL A 559 14.00 26.45 -17.83
C VAL A 559 12.57 25.96 -18.02
N ALA A 560 11.67 26.29 -17.08
CA ALA A 560 10.30 25.84 -17.05
C ALA A 560 9.33 26.99 -17.33
N GLY A 561 8.50 26.86 -18.36
CA GLY A 561 7.59 27.90 -18.83
C GLY A 561 8.16 28.66 -20.05
N GLN A 562 7.50 29.76 -20.43
CA GLN A 562 7.88 30.60 -21.57
C GLN A 562 7.84 32.09 -21.19
N GLY A 563 8.67 32.89 -21.85
CA GLY A 563 8.73 34.33 -21.68
C GLY A 563 9.33 34.76 -20.33
N LYS A 564 9.07 36.01 -19.98
CA LYS A 564 9.66 36.69 -18.81
C LYS A 564 9.39 36.01 -17.45
N THR A 565 8.32 35.22 -17.35
CA THR A 565 7.92 34.49 -16.13
C THR A 565 8.45 33.06 -16.07
N ALA A 566 9.19 32.59 -17.09
CA ALA A 566 9.78 31.26 -17.07
C ALA A 566 10.73 31.12 -15.87
N LEU A 567 10.60 30.03 -15.13
CA LEU A 567 11.37 29.72 -13.94
C LEU A 567 12.65 28.99 -14.33
N VAL A 568 13.78 29.47 -13.83
CA VAL A 568 15.10 28.89 -14.06
C VAL A 568 15.57 28.25 -12.76
N ARG A 569 15.99 26.98 -12.84
CA ARG A 569 16.53 26.24 -11.70
C ARG A 569 17.69 25.35 -12.15
N TYR A 570 18.58 25.02 -11.22
CA TYR A 570 19.66 24.08 -11.47
C TYR A 570 19.52 22.85 -10.58
N VAL A 571 19.62 21.66 -11.16
CA VAL A 571 19.56 20.38 -10.42
C VAL A 571 20.97 19.99 -10.01
N LEU A 572 21.26 20.08 -8.70
CA LEU A 572 22.55 19.70 -8.14
C LEU A 572 22.59 18.18 -7.93
N GLY A 573 23.31 17.48 -8.80
CA GLY A 573 23.64 16.06 -8.66
C GLY A 573 25.02 15.77 -9.24
N ARG A 574 25.86 15.00 -8.52
CA ARG A 574 27.18 14.54 -9.01
C ARG A 574 27.07 13.64 -10.23
N VAL A 575 25.89 13.05 -10.44
CA VAL A 575 25.61 12.10 -11.53
C VAL A 575 24.29 12.51 -12.17
N SER A 576 24.31 12.89 -13.45
CA SER A 576 23.09 13.27 -14.16
C SER A 576 22.32 12.00 -14.55
N LEU A 577 21.09 11.85 -14.03
CA LEU A 577 20.16 10.81 -14.45
C LEU A 577 20.00 10.81 -15.99
N GLY A 578 20.08 11.99 -16.63
CA GLY A 578 20.00 12.13 -18.08
C GLY A 578 21.08 11.37 -18.85
N GLU A 579 22.31 11.33 -18.33
CA GLU A 579 23.43 10.59 -18.94
C GLU A 579 23.29 9.07 -18.75
N ILE A 580 22.82 8.64 -17.58
CA ILE A 580 22.54 7.23 -17.30
C ILE A 580 21.38 6.74 -18.18
N LEU A 581 20.31 7.53 -18.29
CA LEU A 581 19.19 7.23 -19.18
C LEU A 581 19.61 7.26 -20.65
N GLY A 582 20.58 8.09 -21.04
CA GLY A 582 21.18 8.05 -22.37
C GLY A 582 21.83 6.70 -22.68
N ARG A 583 22.57 6.12 -21.72
CA ARG A 583 23.17 4.78 -21.85
C ARG A 583 22.14 3.67 -21.76
N ALA A 584 21.13 3.80 -20.89
CA ALA A 584 20.02 2.85 -20.84
C ALA A 584 19.27 2.80 -22.18
N ARG A 585 18.99 3.96 -22.80
CA ARG A 585 18.32 4.06 -24.10
C ARG A 585 19.04 3.25 -25.17
N SER A 586 20.36 3.36 -25.30
CA SER A 586 21.10 2.60 -26.32
C SER A 586 21.03 1.08 -26.13
N LYS A 587 20.68 0.58 -24.94
CA LYS A 587 20.48 -0.85 -24.65
C LYS A 587 19.05 -1.33 -24.92
N VAL A 588 18.05 -0.46 -24.77
CA VAL A 588 16.63 -0.81 -24.86
C VAL A 588 15.92 -0.29 -26.09
N ASP A 589 16.57 0.53 -26.92
CA ASP A 589 15.99 1.13 -28.12
C ASP A 589 15.86 0.08 -29.24
N ASN A 590 14.94 -0.87 -29.04
CA ASN A 590 14.57 -1.89 -29.99
C ASN A 590 13.05 -2.13 -29.98
N PRO A 591 12.46 -2.62 -31.09
CA PRO A 591 11.01 -2.80 -31.19
C PRO A 591 10.42 -3.71 -30.10
N ALA A 592 11.11 -4.79 -29.72
CA ALA A 592 10.61 -5.75 -28.74
C ALA A 592 10.38 -5.12 -27.36
N GLN A 593 11.29 -4.26 -26.90
CA GLN A 593 11.11 -3.54 -25.63
C GLN A 593 9.99 -2.51 -25.69
N ARG A 594 9.83 -1.81 -26.83
CA ARG A 594 8.72 -0.88 -27.02
C ARG A 594 7.38 -1.60 -26.93
N PHE A 595 7.24 -2.75 -27.59
CA PHE A 595 6.05 -3.60 -27.51
C PHE A 595 5.78 -4.08 -26.08
N ARG A 596 6.81 -4.51 -25.35
CA ARG A 596 6.65 -4.93 -23.94
C ARG A 596 6.10 -3.82 -23.06
N VAL A 597 6.65 -2.60 -23.15
CA VAL A 597 6.17 -1.45 -22.38
C VAL A 597 4.75 -1.07 -22.76
N PHE A 598 4.47 -1.02 -24.07
CA PHE A 598 3.17 -0.63 -24.59
C PHE A 598 2.06 -1.64 -24.25
N TRP A 599 2.27 -2.94 -24.48
CA TRP A 599 1.24 -3.94 -24.21
C TRP A 599 0.86 -4.00 -22.74
N LEU A 600 1.84 -3.84 -21.85
CA LEU A 600 1.54 -3.74 -20.42
C LEU A 600 0.63 -2.55 -20.12
N ALA A 601 0.96 -1.36 -20.64
CA ALA A 601 0.16 -0.15 -20.42
C ALA A 601 -1.24 -0.25 -21.05
N LEU A 602 -1.36 -0.81 -22.26
CA LEU A 602 -2.64 -0.96 -22.93
C LEU A 602 -3.56 -1.96 -22.22
N ARG A 603 -3.03 -3.09 -21.76
CA ARG A 603 -3.82 -4.10 -21.03
C ARG A 603 -4.36 -3.56 -19.71
N GLU A 604 -3.58 -2.74 -19.00
CA GLU A 604 -4.02 -1.99 -17.82
C GLU A 604 -5.12 -0.99 -18.19
N ALA A 605 -4.90 -0.17 -19.23
CA ALA A 605 -5.89 0.84 -19.67
C ALA A 605 -7.22 0.25 -20.17
N LEU A 606 -7.20 -0.97 -20.72
CA LEU A 606 -8.38 -1.74 -21.13
C LEU A 606 -9.02 -2.52 -19.97
N GLY A 607 -8.39 -2.61 -18.80
CA GLY A 607 -8.87 -3.39 -17.66
C GLY A 607 -8.79 -4.91 -17.84
N VAL A 608 -7.89 -5.40 -18.71
CA VAL A 608 -7.76 -6.84 -19.05
C VAL A 608 -6.48 -7.49 -18.51
N ALA A 609 -5.59 -6.75 -17.85
CA ALA A 609 -4.29 -7.24 -17.39
C ALA A 609 -4.36 -8.50 -16.48
N GLY A 610 -5.46 -8.67 -15.72
CA GLY A 610 -5.69 -9.84 -14.86
C GLY A 610 -6.45 -11.00 -15.51
N THR A 611 -6.75 -10.93 -16.81
CA THR A 611 -7.57 -11.93 -17.51
C THR A 611 -6.71 -12.94 -18.28
N LYS A 612 -7.18 -14.19 -18.37
CA LYS A 612 -6.45 -15.29 -19.03
C LYS A 612 -6.23 -14.99 -20.52
N GLY A 613 -4.99 -15.06 -20.97
CA GLY A 613 -4.57 -14.75 -22.34
C GLY A 613 -3.88 -13.38 -22.50
N PHE A 614 -3.88 -12.56 -21.45
CA PHE A 614 -3.26 -11.22 -21.40
C PHE A 614 -2.12 -11.12 -20.38
N GLU A 615 -1.59 -12.25 -19.90
CA GLU A 615 -0.35 -12.32 -19.13
C GLU A 615 0.88 -11.85 -19.95
N ASP A 616 1.96 -11.45 -19.27
CA ASP A 616 3.21 -11.05 -19.96
C ASP A 616 3.76 -12.21 -20.80
N GLY A 617 4.09 -11.94 -22.06
CA GLY A 617 4.46 -12.97 -23.06
C GLY A 617 3.31 -13.88 -23.54
N GLY A 618 2.07 -13.68 -23.06
CA GLY A 618 0.89 -14.42 -23.52
C GLY A 618 0.45 -14.05 -24.95
N PRO A 619 -0.56 -14.75 -25.50
CA PRO A 619 -0.99 -14.63 -26.90
C PRO A 619 -1.69 -13.30 -27.25
N ASN A 620 -1.91 -12.39 -26.29
CA ASN A 620 -2.69 -11.16 -26.48
C ASN A 620 -4.14 -11.42 -26.94
N GLU A 621 -4.71 -12.58 -26.59
CA GLU A 621 -6.07 -12.97 -26.95
C GLU A 621 -6.71 -13.74 -25.80
N GLY A 622 -7.94 -13.37 -25.43
CA GLY A 622 -8.65 -14.00 -24.32
C GLY A 622 -10.15 -13.73 -24.33
N ASP A 623 -10.87 -14.54 -23.56
CA ASP A 623 -12.30 -14.38 -23.35
C ASP A 623 -12.57 -13.23 -22.38
N TRP A 624 -13.61 -12.45 -22.64
CA TRP A 624 -13.96 -11.26 -21.87
C TRP A 624 -15.47 -11.16 -21.68
N ASP A 625 -15.92 -11.06 -20.43
CA ASP A 625 -17.35 -11.02 -20.08
C ASP A 625 -17.84 -9.58 -19.93
N LEU A 626 -18.82 -9.20 -20.76
CA LEU A 626 -19.52 -7.91 -20.67
C LEU A 626 -20.79 -8.04 -19.82
N SER A 627 -21.03 -7.08 -18.92
CA SER A 627 -22.33 -6.91 -18.26
C SER A 627 -23.23 -5.97 -19.07
N TRP A 628 -24.20 -6.52 -19.80
CA TRP A 628 -25.10 -5.79 -20.68
C TRP A 628 -26.56 -6.01 -20.31
N ARG A 629 -27.33 -4.93 -20.09
CA ARG A 629 -28.72 -4.97 -19.59
C ARG A 629 -28.91 -5.90 -18.37
N ARG A 630 -27.92 -5.86 -17.45
CA ARG A 630 -27.81 -6.74 -16.26
C ARG A 630 -27.72 -8.24 -16.57
N THR A 631 -27.30 -8.59 -17.78
CA THR A 631 -26.99 -9.98 -18.18
C THR A 631 -25.54 -10.07 -18.61
N LYS A 632 -24.89 -11.19 -18.31
CA LYS A 632 -23.51 -11.45 -18.74
C LYS A 632 -23.46 -11.92 -20.20
N ARG A 633 -22.54 -11.36 -20.98
CA ARG A 633 -22.30 -11.68 -22.39
C ARG A 633 -20.85 -12.06 -22.58
N ARG A 634 -20.64 -13.26 -23.12
CA ARG A 634 -19.31 -13.71 -23.51
C ARG A 634 -18.87 -12.94 -24.74
N GLY A 635 -17.67 -12.41 -24.70
CA GLY A 635 -16.97 -11.81 -25.83
C GLY A 635 -15.54 -12.31 -25.89
N ARG A 636 -14.83 -11.90 -26.93
CA ARG A 636 -13.40 -12.18 -27.09
C ARG A 636 -12.66 -10.91 -27.49
N ILE A 637 -11.51 -10.68 -26.88
CA ILE A 637 -10.64 -9.56 -27.20
C ILE A 637 -9.33 -10.12 -27.77
N LYS A 638 -8.82 -9.49 -28.82
CA LYS A 638 -7.50 -9.78 -29.39
C LYS A 638 -6.75 -8.48 -29.64
N LEU A 639 -5.51 -8.40 -29.17
CA LEU A 639 -4.63 -7.25 -29.41
C LEU A 639 -3.56 -7.63 -30.43
N GLY A 640 -3.37 -6.81 -31.45
CA GLY A 640 -2.38 -7.04 -32.49
C GLY A 640 -2.66 -6.25 -33.76
N ASN A 641 -1.78 -6.36 -34.75
CA ASN A 641 -1.87 -5.62 -36.00
C ASN A 641 -3.05 -6.12 -36.85
N VAL A 642 -4.05 -5.27 -37.10
CA VAL A 642 -5.28 -5.67 -37.81
C VAL A 642 -4.98 -6.02 -39.27
N ARG A 643 -4.09 -5.29 -39.95
CA ARG A 643 -3.61 -5.60 -41.32
C ARG A 643 -3.10 -7.05 -41.44
N GLU A 644 -2.36 -7.53 -40.44
CA GLU A 644 -1.71 -8.85 -40.47
C GLU A 644 -2.62 -10.01 -40.03
N MET A 645 -3.73 -9.72 -39.33
CA MET A 645 -4.64 -10.76 -38.83
C MET A 645 -5.28 -11.58 -39.96
N SER A 646 -5.42 -12.89 -39.74
CA SER A 646 -6.09 -13.81 -40.66
C SER A 646 -7.60 -13.55 -40.71
N TYR A 647 -8.29 -14.10 -41.71
CA TYR A 647 -9.76 -13.97 -41.78
C TYR A 647 -10.48 -14.67 -40.60
N GLU A 648 -9.89 -15.71 -40.03
CA GLU A 648 -10.47 -16.42 -38.87
C GLU A 648 -10.42 -15.57 -37.59
N ASP A 649 -9.44 -14.66 -37.49
CA ASP A 649 -9.29 -13.78 -36.34
C ASP A 649 -10.46 -12.80 -36.18
N PHE A 650 -11.18 -12.47 -37.25
CA PHE A 650 -12.33 -11.57 -37.22
C PHE A 650 -13.63 -12.28 -36.87
N ALA A 651 -13.70 -13.61 -37.00
CA ALA A 651 -14.91 -14.36 -36.71
C ALA A 651 -15.15 -14.42 -35.18
N PRO A 652 -16.29 -13.91 -34.67
CA PRO A 652 -16.62 -14.07 -33.27
C PRO A 652 -17.05 -15.51 -32.97
N PRO A 653 -16.83 -16.02 -31.74
CA PRO A 653 -17.40 -17.30 -31.31
C PRO A 653 -18.93 -17.27 -31.41
N ASP A 654 -19.54 -18.45 -31.52
CA ASP A 654 -21.00 -18.54 -31.61
C ASP A 654 -21.68 -17.93 -30.37
N GLY A 655 -22.73 -17.14 -30.58
CA GLY A 655 -23.38 -16.38 -29.50
C GLY A 655 -22.60 -15.17 -28.93
N ALA A 656 -21.33 -14.95 -29.31
CA ALA A 656 -20.44 -13.94 -28.72
C ALA A 656 -20.13 -12.74 -29.64
N PHE A 657 -19.54 -11.68 -29.09
CA PHE A 657 -18.94 -10.58 -29.86
C PHE A 657 -17.41 -10.68 -29.86
N LYS A 658 -16.76 -9.99 -30.80
CA LYS A 658 -15.29 -9.90 -30.83
C LYS A 658 -14.82 -8.46 -30.99
N ILE A 659 -13.75 -8.10 -30.28
CA ILE A 659 -13.12 -6.78 -30.42
C ILE A 659 -11.64 -7.00 -30.72
N LEU A 660 -11.18 -6.41 -31.81
CA LEU A 660 -9.79 -6.41 -32.22
C LEU A 660 -9.22 -5.03 -31.90
N VAL A 661 -8.14 -4.95 -31.13
CA VAL A 661 -7.51 -3.69 -30.76
C VAL A 661 -6.13 -3.62 -31.40
N ASP A 662 -5.96 -2.67 -32.30
CA ASP A 662 -4.69 -2.46 -32.99
C ASP A 662 -3.72 -1.64 -32.15
N TYR A 663 -2.42 -1.64 -32.46
CA TYR A 663 -1.40 -0.79 -31.85
C TYR A 663 -1.04 0.42 -32.74
N PRO A 664 -0.60 1.55 -32.17
CA PRO A 664 -0.54 2.84 -32.88
C PRO A 664 0.76 3.09 -33.65
N TRP A 665 1.32 2.09 -34.31
CA TRP A 665 2.44 2.26 -35.24
C TRP A 665 2.53 1.04 -36.15
N ASP A 666 3.31 1.13 -37.23
CA ASP A 666 3.58 0.00 -38.12
C ASP A 666 4.99 0.15 -38.74
N GLU A 667 5.39 -0.81 -39.56
CA GLU A 667 6.58 -0.72 -40.40
C GLU A 667 6.52 0.52 -41.32
N PRO A 668 7.68 1.14 -41.63
CA PRO A 668 7.72 2.34 -42.45
C PRO A 668 6.99 2.17 -43.79
N GLY A 669 6.03 3.05 -44.07
CA GLY A 669 5.25 3.06 -45.31
C GLY A 669 3.81 2.55 -45.16
N HIS A 670 3.48 1.90 -44.04
CA HIS A 670 2.13 1.44 -43.76
C HIS A 670 1.34 2.45 -42.93
N THR A 671 0.03 2.50 -43.16
CA THR A 671 -0.87 3.51 -42.58
C THR A 671 -2.17 2.86 -42.12
N VAL A 672 -2.89 3.55 -41.22
CA VAL A 672 -4.21 3.13 -40.70
C VAL A 672 -5.22 2.81 -41.82
N ASP A 673 -5.07 3.38 -43.01
CA ASP A 673 -5.95 3.10 -44.15
C ASP A 673 -5.83 1.65 -44.65
N GLU A 674 -4.69 1.00 -44.45
CA GLU A 674 -4.52 -0.42 -44.75
C GLU A 674 -5.28 -1.31 -43.77
N ASP A 675 -5.34 -0.94 -42.49
CA ASP A 675 -6.14 -1.64 -41.47
C ASP A 675 -7.64 -1.52 -41.78
N ARG A 676 -8.10 -0.32 -42.17
CA ARG A 676 -9.46 -0.12 -42.67
C ARG A 676 -9.74 -0.98 -43.90
N LEU A 677 -8.81 -1.04 -44.84
CA LEU A 677 -8.94 -1.83 -46.06
C LEU A 677 -9.02 -3.32 -45.71
N ARG A 678 -8.22 -3.80 -44.75
CA ARG A 678 -8.27 -5.17 -44.26
C ARG A 678 -9.63 -5.50 -43.65
N ALA A 679 -10.12 -4.69 -42.71
CA ALA A 679 -11.44 -4.86 -42.12
C ALA A 679 -12.58 -4.81 -43.16
N THR A 680 -12.44 -3.92 -44.16
CA THR A 680 -13.39 -3.82 -45.29
C THR A 680 -13.40 -5.09 -46.15
N ASN A 681 -12.22 -5.65 -46.44
CA ASN A 681 -12.09 -6.89 -47.23
C ASN A 681 -12.67 -8.10 -46.48
N VAL A 682 -12.48 -8.17 -45.16
CA VAL A 682 -13.13 -9.18 -44.31
C VAL A 682 -14.64 -9.06 -44.39
N ARG A 683 -15.21 -7.87 -44.19
CA ARG A 683 -16.66 -7.64 -44.31
C ARG A 683 -17.21 -8.03 -45.69
N LYS A 684 -16.46 -7.77 -46.77
CA LYS A 684 -16.84 -8.19 -48.14
C LYS A 684 -16.83 -9.70 -48.33
N LYS A 685 -15.88 -10.42 -47.72
CA LYS A 685 -15.66 -11.85 -47.95
C LYS A 685 -16.47 -12.75 -47.00
N GLN A 686 -16.59 -12.37 -45.73
CA GLN A 686 -17.27 -13.15 -44.67
C GLN A 686 -18.66 -12.61 -44.32
N GLY A 687 -19.06 -11.46 -44.85
CA GLY A 687 -20.34 -10.83 -44.55
C GLY A 687 -20.32 -10.00 -43.26
N LEU A 688 -21.51 -9.80 -42.68
CA LEU A 688 -21.66 -9.01 -41.46
C LEU A 688 -21.26 -9.84 -40.23
N LEU A 689 -20.30 -9.34 -39.46
CA LEU A 689 -19.80 -9.98 -38.25
C LEU A 689 -20.03 -9.07 -37.03
N HIS A 690 -20.34 -9.67 -35.87
CA HIS A 690 -20.42 -8.96 -34.59
C HIS A 690 -19.02 -8.67 -34.03
N THR A 691 -18.21 -8.03 -34.87
CA THR A 691 -16.79 -7.73 -34.63
C THR A 691 -16.53 -6.25 -34.87
N VAL A 692 -15.77 -5.62 -33.99
CA VAL A 692 -15.29 -4.26 -34.15
C VAL A 692 -13.77 -4.24 -34.09
N CYS A 693 -13.15 -3.49 -35.01
CA CYS A 693 -11.74 -3.17 -34.96
C CYS A 693 -11.59 -1.78 -34.33
N TRP A 694 -10.85 -1.66 -33.23
CA TRP A 694 -10.47 -0.40 -32.63
C TRP A 694 -9.10 -0.01 -33.20
N LEU A 695 -9.12 0.96 -34.11
CA LEU A 695 -7.95 1.41 -34.85
C LEU A 695 -7.49 2.75 -34.26
N PRO A 696 -6.34 2.81 -33.59
CA PRO A 696 -5.78 4.06 -33.08
C PRO A 696 -5.16 4.90 -34.20
N ARG A 697 -4.94 6.20 -33.97
CA ARG A 697 -4.02 6.96 -34.83
C ARG A 697 -2.58 6.52 -34.60
N HIS A 698 -1.71 6.68 -35.59
CA HIS A 698 -0.28 6.43 -35.36
C HIS A 698 0.32 7.46 -34.40
N MET A 699 1.21 7.01 -33.52
CA MET A 699 2.03 7.87 -32.66
C MET A 699 3.10 8.58 -33.48
N SER A 700 3.39 9.84 -33.14
CA SER A 700 4.49 10.58 -33.73
C SER A 700 5.86 10.08 -33.21
N PRO A 701 6.97 10.38 -33.88
CA PRO A 701 8.31 10.00 -33.40
C PRO A 701 8.61 10.50 -31.97
N THR A 702 8.11 11.67 -31.60
CA THR A 702 8.26 12.22 -30.25
C THR A 702 7.45 11.46 -29.22
N GLU A 703 6.24 11.00 -29.57
CA GLU A 703 5.37 10.20 -28.71
C GLU A 703 5.93 8.78 -28.50
N LEU A 704 6.47 8.16 -29.55
CA LEU A 704 7.21 6.89 -29.45
C LEU A 704 8.47 7.02 -28.57
N GLY A 705 9.03 8.24 -28.48
CA GLY A 705 10.10 8.57 -27.55
C GLY A 705 9.72 8.32 -26.08
N VAL A 706 8.46 8.53 -25.70
CA VAL A 706 7.96 8.28 -24.34
C VAL A 706 8.06 6.79 -23.97
N LEU A 707 7.68 5.89 -24.89
CA LEU A 707 7.81 4.44 -24.70
C LEU A 707 9.26 4.03 -24.54
N THR A 708 10.15 4.59 -25.37
CA THR A 708 11.57 4.29 -25.36
C THR A 708 12.23 4.80 -24.07
N GLU A 709 11.85 5.99 -23.62
CA GLU A 709 12.33 6.53 -22.35
C GLU A 709 11.83 5.72 -21.16
N LEU A 710 10.55 5.33 -21.14
CA LEU A 710 9.99 4.48 -20.08
C LEU A 710 10.66 3.11 -20.04
N ALA A 711 10.96 2.51 -21.20
CA ALA A 711 11.76 1.29 -21.28
C ALA A 711 13.16 1.48 -20.66
N ALA A 712 13.80 2.63 -20.91
CA ALA A 712 15.13 2.92 -20.38
C ALA A 712 15.12 3.10 -18.87
N VAL A 713 14.11 3.79 -18.32
CA VAL A 713 13.93 3.92 -16.87
C VAL A 713 13.67 2.56 -16.22
N ARG A 714 12.80 1.73 -16.80
CA ARG A 714 12.51 0.38 -16.27
C ARG A 714 13.74 -0.53 -16.32
N TYR A 715 14.55 -0.44 -17.37
CA TYR A 715 15.80 -1.17 -17.44
C TYR A 715 16.78 -0.72 -16.34
N LEU A 716 16.95 0.59 -16.15
CA LEU A 716 17.77 1.14 -15.06
C LEU A 716 17.31 0.65 -13.67
N LEU A 717 16.01 0.49 -13.46
CA LEU A 717 15.46 -0.01 -12.19
C LEU A 717 15.56 -1.53 -12.03
N SER A 718 15.77 -2.28 -13.10
CA SER A 718 15.94 -3.74 -13.06
C SER A 718 17.32 -4.16 -12.53
N GLU A 719 17.42 -5.34 -11.91
CA GLU A 719 18.71 -5.85 -11.39
C GLU A 719 19.82 -5.84 -12.45
N ALA A 720 19.52 -6.33 -13.66
CA ALA A 720 20.49 -6.37 -14.76
C ALA A 720 20.94 -4.98 -15.23
N GLY A 721 20.05 -3.98 -15.23
CA GLY A 721 20.42 -2.61 -15.60
C GLY A 721 21.15 -1.87 -14.49
N GLN A 722 20.85 -2.16 -13.23
CA GLN A 722 21.61 -1.63 -12.09
C GLN A 722 23.04 -2.13 -12.08
N GLU A 723 23.26 -3.42 -12.36
CA GLU A 723 24.60 -3.99 -12.52
C GLU A 723 25.36 -3.36 -13.68
N ASP A 724 24.75 -3.22 -14.88
CA ASP A 724 25.43 -2.69 -16.08
C ASP A 724 25.69 -1.16 -16.01
N LEU A 725 24.73 -0.38 -15.50
CA LEU A 725 24.77 1.08 -15.61
C LEU A 725 25.31 1.80 -14.37
N LEU A 726 25.23 1.17 -13.20
CA LEU A 726 25.58 1.79 -11.93
C LEU A 726 26.85 1.21 -11.30
N GLU A 727 27.54 0.26 -11.93
CA GLU A 727 28.73 -0.42 -11.36
C GLU A 727 29.75 0.55 -10.75
N THR A 728 30.04 1.65 -11.46
CA THR A 728 31.05 2.64 -11.10
C THR A 728 30.65 3.63 -10.01
N LEU A 729 29.40 3.60 -9.54
CA LEU A 729 28.87 4.54 -8.54
C LEU A 729 28.96 4.00 -7.12
N GLY A 730 29.20 4.91 -6.16
CA GLY A 730 29.12 4.60 -4.73
C GLY A 730 27.69 4.29 -4.27
N SER A 731 27.54 3.60 -3.14
CA SER A 731 26.23 3.14 -2.63
C SER A 731 25.22 4.27 -2.37
N GLN A 732 25.66 5.44 -1.92
CA GLN A 732 24.78 6.60 -1.72
C GLN A 732 24.30 7.21 -3.05
N ASP A 733 25.18 7.32 -4.06
CA ASP A 733 24.82 7.86 -5.37
C ASP A 733 23.88 6.91 -6.14
N LYS A 734 24.10 5.59 -6.00
CA LYS A 734 23.19 4.55 -6.50
C LYS A 734 21.76 4.76 -5.98
N SER A 735 21.60 4.89 -4.66
CA SER A 735 20.29 5.11 -4.05
C SER A 735 19.60 6.36 -4.62
N LYS A 736 20.33 7.48 -4.69
CA LYS A 736 19.78 8.75 -5.22
C LYS A 736 19.33 8.62 -6.68
N VAL A 737 20.10 7.95 -7.54
CA VAL A 737 19.75 7.74 -8.95
C VAL A 737 18.50 6.87 -9.06
N LEU A 738 18.39 5.81 -8.26
CA LEU A 738 17.22 4.91 -8.27
C LEU A 738 15.95 5.63 -7.79
N ASP A 739 16.05 6.46 -6.76
CA ASP A 739 14.93 7.28 -6.28
C ASP A 739 14.43 8.25 -7.37
N GLN A 740 15.36 8.93 -8.06
CA GLN A 740 15.02 9.82 -9.17
C GLN A 740 14.42 9.06 -10.37
N ALA A 741 14.96 7.88 -10.70
CA ALA A 741 14.44 7.01 -11.74
C ALA A 741 13.02 6.53 -11.41
N GLY A 742 12.74 6.18 -10.15
CA GLY A 742 11.40 5.80 -9.70
C GLY A 742 10.36 6.92 -9.85
N ILE A 743 10.74 8.16 -9.55
CA ILE A 743 9.87 9.33 -9.78
C ILE A 743 9.63 9.56 -11.28
N ARG A 744 10.69 9.44 -12.10
CA ARG A 744 10.59 9.60 -13.56
C ARG A 744 9.71 8.51 -14.19
N GLN A 745 9.79 7.27 -13.72
CA GLN A 745 8.93 6.17 -14.16
C GLN A 745 7.46 6.52 -13.98
N LYS A 746 7.04 6.90 -12.75
CA LYS A 746 5.65 7.26 -12.46
C LYS A 746 5.14 8.40 -13.33
N THR A 747 6.00 9.38 -13.60
CA THR A 747 5.66 10.52 -14.47
C THR A 747 5.43 10.06 -15.92
N LEU A 748 6.32 9.22 -16.45
CA LEU A 748 6.21 8.67 -17.81
C LEU A 748 5.02 7.72 -17.96
N GLU A 749 4.67 6.95 -16.92
CA GLU A 749 3.48 6.10 -16.90
C GLU A 749 2.20 6.94 -16.99
N GLY A 750 2.10 8.03 -16.23
CA GLY A 750 0.98 8.98 -16.35
C GLY A 750 0.90 9.65 -17.73
N GLN A 751 2.04 10.06 -18.29
CA GLN A 751 2.10 10.61 -19.65
C GLN A 751 1.68 9.59 -20.72
N LEU A 752 2.05 8.32 -20.56
CA LEU A 752 1.66 7.25 -21.47
C LEU A 752 0.16 6.97 -21.37
N GLU A 753 -0.42 7.00 -20.17
CA GLU A 753 -1.88 6.86 -19.99
C GLU A 753 -2.65 7.97 -20.73
N ASP A 754 -2.23 9.23 -20.56
CA ASP A 754 -2.83 10.36 -21.26
C ASP A 754 -2.66 10.26 -22.78
N LEU A 755 -1.50 9.78 -23.23
CA LEU A 755 -1.23 9.53 -24.64
C LEU A 755 -2.12 8.42 -25.21
N LEU A 756 -2.38 7.33 -24.47
CA LEU A 756 -3.31 6.29 -24.90
C LEU A 756 -4.73 6.85 -25.08
N LYS A 757 -5.18 7.74 -24.19
CA LYS A 757 -6.47 8.44 -24.34
C LYS A 757 -6.48 9.33 -25.60
N GLU A 758 -5.41 10.07 -25.84
CA GLU A 758 -5.26 10.90 -27.04
C GLU A 758 -5.35 10.06 -28.34
N VAL A 759 -4.66 8.92 -28.34
CA VAL A 759 -4.46 8.08 -29.53
C VAL A 759 -5.66 7.18 -29.84
N TYR A 760 -6.31 6.60 -28.83
CA TYR A 760 -7.43 5.68 -29.01
C TYR A 760 -8.80 6.35 -28.90
N VAL A 761 -8.98 7.29 -27.96
CA VAL A 761 -10.29 7.87 -27.66
C VAL A 761 -10.53 9.09 -28.55
N ARG A 762 -9.64 10.09 -28.47
CA ARG A 762 -9.83 11.38 -29.17
C ARG A 762 -9.61 11.27 -30.68
N HIS A 763 -8.56 10.57 -31.09
CA HIS A 763 -8.16 10.48 -32.50
C HIS A 763 -8.24 9.07 -33.12
N GLY A 764 -8.52 8.04 -32.32
CA GLY A 764 -8.74 6.69 -32.83
C GLY A 764 -10.13 6.53 -33.45
N GLU A 765 -10.43 5.33 -33.93
CA GLU A 765 -11.72 4.99 -34.53
C GLU A 765 -12.21 3.58 -34.20
N PHE A 766 -13.55 3.41 -34.18
CA PHE A 766 -14.18 2.10 -34.17
C PHE A 766 -14.68 1.75 -35.58
N PHE A 767 -14.12 0.69 -36.15
CA PHE A 767 -14.54 0.15 -37.45
C PHE A 767 -15.38 -1.12 -37.24
N ALA A 768 -16.70 -0.99 -37.28
CA ALA A 768 -17.62 -2.12 -37.12
C ALA A 768 -17.77 -2.93 -38.42
N LEU A 769 -17.71 -4.26 -38.31
CA LEU A 769 -17.98 -5.18 -39.41
C LEU A 769 -19.49 -5.49 -39.56
N ILE A 770 -20.32 -4.86 -38.73
CA ILE A 770 -21.78 -4.87 -38.80
C ILE A 770 -22.29 -3.46 -39.09
N SER A 771 -23.42 -3.35 -39.79
CA SER A 771 -24.06 -2.07 -40.09
C SER A 771 -24.76 -1.47 -38.87
N ASP A 772 -24.92 -0.15 -38.88
CA ASP A 772 -25.73 0.64 -37.93
C ASP A 772 -25.24 0.56 -36.47
N VAL A 773 -23.94 0.40 -36.27
CA VAL A 773 -23.29 0.58 -34.96
C VAL A 773 -22.62 1.94 -34.94
N ASP A 774 -22.94 2.74 -33.93
CA ASP A 774 -22.30 4.03 -33.72
C ASP A 774 -20.79 3.82 -33.45
N SER A 775 -19.97 4.50 -34.24
CA SER A 775 -18.51 4.45 -34.12
C SER A 775 -17.97 5.51 -33.15
N SER A 776 -18.83 6.25 -32.44
CA SER A 776 -18.41 7.23 -31.45
C SER A 776 -17.72 6.58 -30.24
N ARG A 777 -16.83 7.35 -29.59
CA ARG A 777 -16.12 7.00 -28.35
C ARG A 777 -16.45 8.05 -27.30
N PRO A 778 -17.67 8.02 -26.71
CA PRO A 778 -18.16 9.11 -25.88
C PRO A 778 -17.61 9.10 -24.45
N ARG A 779 -16.87 8.05 -24.06
CA ARG A 779 -16.33 7.89 -22.70
C ARG A 779 -14.91 8.42 -22.60
N GLU A 780 -14.46 8.72 -21.40
CA GLU A 780 -13.12 9.29 -21.18
C GLU A 780 -12.03 8.22 -21.21
N THR A 781 -12.32 7.02 -20.67
CA THR A 781 -11.33 5.95 -20.53
C THR A 781 -11.43 4.90 -21.63
N LEU A 782 -10.36 4.12 -21.84
CA LEU A 782 -10.35 3.05 -22.83
C LEU A 782 -11.30 1.90 -22.41
N ALA A 783 -11.24 1.47 -21.15
CA ALA A 783 -12.11 0.42 -20.63
C ALA A 783 -13.62 0.73 -20.78
N GLU A 784 -14.05 1.95 -20.49
CA GLU A 784 -15.46 2.33 -20.64
C GLU A 784 -15.90 2.41 -22.11
N ASN A 785 -15.02 2.83 -23.03
CA ASN A 785 -15.32 2.81 -24.46
C ASN A 785 -15.35 1.38 -25.01
N LEU A 786 -14.52 0.48 -24.48
CA LEU A 786 -14.56 -0.95 -24.77
C LEU A 786 -15.90 -1.57 -24.36
N GLU A 787 -16.38 -1.28 -23.14
CA GLU A 787 -17.71 -1.70 -22.67
C GLU A 787 -18.83 -1.08 -23.50
N HIS A 788 -18.70 0.20 -23.87
CA HIS A 788 -19.69 0.90 -24.67
C HIS A 788 -19.88 0.26 -26.05
N ILE A 789 -18.79 0.03 -26.79
CA ILE A 789 -18.88 -0.55 -28.14
C ILE A 789 -19.34 -2.01 -28.11
N ALA A 790 -18.93 -2.77 -27.08
CA ALA A 790 -19.42 -4.13 -26.86
C ALA A 790 -20.93 -4.14 -26.56
N ALA A 791 -21.43 -3.19 -25.78
CA ALA A 791 -22.85 -3.02 -25.50
C ALA A 791 -23.64 -2.69 -26.78
N LEU A 792 -23.12 -1.81 -27.65
CA LEU A 792 -23.73 -1.50 -28.95
C LEU A 792 -23.81 -2.74 -29.87
N LEU A 793 -22.76 -3.58 -29.89
CA LEU A 793 -22.80 -4.86 -30.61
C LEU A 793 -23.92 -5.78 -30.08
N MET A 794 -24.12 -5.82 -28.76
CA MET A 794 -25.20 -6.62 -28.15
C MET A 794 -26.58 -6.02 -28.38
N ASP A 795 -26.73 -4.69 -28.33
CA ASP A 795 -27.98 -4.01 -28.69
C ASP A 795 -28.36 -4.28 -30.15
N ARG A 796 -27.36 -4.31 -31.05
CA ARG A 796 -27.58 -4.62 -32.47
C ARG A 796 -27.92 -6.10 -32.71
N ARG A 797 -27.32 -7.01 -31.95
CA ARG A 797 -27.56 -8.46 -32.03
C ARG A 797 -28.93 -8.84 -31.46
N TYR A 798 -29.30 -8.25 -30.34
CA TYR A 798 -30.51 -8.58 -29.59
C TYR A 798 -31.35 -7.33 -29.29
N PRO A 799 -31.89 -6.66 -30.33
CA PRO A 799 -32.61 -5.40 -30.18
C PRO A 799 -33.87 -5.51 -29.32
N GLN A 800 -34.42 -6.72 -29.21
CA GLN A 800 -35.63 -7.02 -28.46
C GLN A 800 -35.35 -7.57 -27.05
N HIS A 801 -34.09 -7.62 -26.59
CA HIS A 801 -33.79 -8.08 -25.23
C HIS A 801 -34.33 -7.09 -24.18
N PRO A 802 -34.97 -7.54 -23.08
CA PRO A 802 -35.40 -6.70 -21.98
C PRO A 802 -34.28 -5.86 -21.37
N ALA A 803 -34.58 -4.63 -20.95
CA ALA A 803 -33.70 -3.84 -20.11
C ALA A 803 -34.00 -4.14 -18.63
N PHE A 804 -33.33 -5.13 -18.05
CA PHE A 804 -33.55 -5.52 -16.65
C PHE A 804 -33.02 -4.48 -15.67
N LEU A 805 -33.70 -4.34 -14.52
CA LEU A 805 -33.25 -3.47 -13.42
C LEU A 805 -32.35 -4.21 -12.41
N ALA A 806 -32.37 -5.55 -12.43
CA ALA A 806 -31.50 -6.41 -11.63
C ALA A 806 -31.02 -7.62 -12.46
N GLU A 807 -29.94 -8.26 -12.03
CA GLU A 807 -29.46 -9.50 -12.67
C GLU A 807 -30.49 -10.63 -12.49
N PRO A 808 -30.88 -11.38 -13.54
CA PRO A 808 -31.80 -12.50 -13.44
C PRO A 808 -31.19 -13.70 -12.70
N LYS A 809 -31.23 -13.67 -11.37
CA LYS A 809 -30.73 -14.76 -10.53
C LYS A 809 -31.76 -15.89 -10.42
N LYS A 810 -31.28 -17.11 -10.20
CA LYS A 810 -32.13 -18.31 -10.05
C LYS A 810 -33.26 -18.11 -9.02
N GLN A 811 -32.94 -17.62 -7.82
CA GLN A 811 -33.90 -17.41 -6.74
C GLN A 811 -35.00 -16.37 -7.09
N ASP A 812 -34.62 -15.29 -7.77
CA ASP A 812 -35.58 -14.25 -8.19
C ASP A 812 -36.50 -14.80 -9.30
N LEU A 813 -35.97 -15.60 -10.22
CA LEU A 813 -36.75 -16.26 -11.27
C LEU A 813 -37.67 -17.37 -10.71
N GLU A 814 -37.25 -18.11 -9.68
CA GLU A 814 -38.11 -19.05 -8.97
C GLU A 814 -39.26 -18.34 -8.23
N SER A 815 -38.97 -17.18 -7.62
CA SER A 815 -39.99 -16.35 -6.98
C SER A 815 -40.98 -15.77 -7.99
N LEU A 816 -40.48 -15.32 -9.16
CA LEU A 816 -41.31 -14.87 -10.28
C LEU A 816 -42.20 -16.00 -10.82
N LEU A 817 -41.64 -17.20 -11.01
CA LEU A 817 -42.37 -18.38 -11.46
C LEU A 817 -43.52 -18.73 -10.51
N GLY A 818 -43.24 -18.78 -9.20
CA GLY A 818 -44.27 -19.07 -8.19
C GLY A 818 -45.43 -18.07 -8.26
N TRP A 819 -45.11 -16.77 -8.33
CA TRP A 819 -46.13 -15.74 -8.49
C TRP A 819 -46.91 -15.86 -9.82
N MET A 820 -46.24 -16.19 -10.93
CA MET A 820 -46.90 -16.37 -12.24
C MET A 820 -47.91 -17.51 -12.21
N VAL A 821 -47.60 -18.57 -11.46
CA VAL A 821 -48.47 -19.75 -11.33
C VAL A 821 -49.69 -19.41 -10.48
N ASP A 822 -49.48 -18.78 -9.31
CA ASP A 822 -50.57 -18.32 -8.44
C ASP A 822 -51.51 -17.34 -9.18
N ALA A 823 -50.95 -16.42 -9.97
CA ALA A 823 -51.71 -15.46 -10.78
C ALA A 823 -52.35 -16.07 -12.03
N GLY A 824 -51.92 -17.26 -12.46
CA GLY A 824 -52.51 -17.99 -13.58
C GLY A 824 -53.77 -18.78 -13.19
N GLU A 825 -53.92 -19.15 -11.91
CA GLU A 825 -55.10 -19.88 -11.41
C GLU A 825 -56.35 -19.00 -11.24
N GLY A 826 -56.15 -17.70 -11.00
CA GLY A 826 -57.23 -16.72 -10.85
C GLY A 826 -57.29 -15.73 -12.02
N SER A 827 -58.49 -15.41 -12.51
CA SER A 827 -58.69 -14.38 -13.54
C SER A 827 -58.55 -12.92 -13.02
N VAL A 828 -57.93 -12.72 -11.84
CA VAL A 828 -57.94 -11.47 -11.06
C VAL A 828 -56.55 -11.13 -10.54
N SER A 829 -56.27 -9.85 -10.29
CA SER A 829 -55.02 -9.38 -9.69
C SER A 829 -54.73 -10.00 -8.32
N VAL A 830 -53.50 -10.52 -8.15
CA VAL A 830 -52.99 -11.17 -6.94
C VAL A 830 -52.19 -10.18 -6.08
N ALA A 831 -52.39 -10.22 -4.76
CA ALA A 831 -51.61 -9.42 -3.82
C ALA A 831 -50.18 -9.96 -3.67
N TYR A 832 -49.20 -9.09 -3.48
CA TYR A 832 -47.81 -9.47 -3.30
C TYR A 832 -47.18 -8.70 -2.13
N ASP A 833 -46.12 -9.27 -1.53
CA ASP A 833 -45.33 -8.61 -0.50
C ASP A 833 -44.19 -7.76 -1.10
N GLU A 834 -43.43 -7.06 -0.26
CA GLU A 834 -42.36 -6.17 -0.74
C GLU A 834 -41.26 -6.91 -1.53
N ASN A 835 -40.95 -8.15 -1.18
CA ASN A 835 -39.87 -8.93 -1.80
C ASN A 835 -40.28 -9.39 -3.20
N VAL A 836 -41.49 -9.97 -3.32
CA VAL A 836 -42.07 -10.34 -4.62
C VAL A 836 -42.28 -9.08 -5.47
N GLY A 837 -42.74 -7.97 -4.88
CA GLY A 837 -42.89 -6.70 -5.57
C GLY A 837 -41.60 -6.20 -6.23
N LYS A 838 -40.44 -6.36 -5.57
CA LYS A 838 -39.12 -6.05 -6.16
C LYS A 838 -38.80 -6.92 -7.37
N VAL A 839 -39.07 -8.23 -7.29
CA VAL A 839 -38.86 -9.18 -8.40
C VAL A 839 -39.79 -8.85 -9.58
N LEU A 840 -41.07 -8.60 -9.32
CA LEU A 840 -42.04 -8.23 -10.35
C LEU A 840 -41.64 -6.93 -11.06
N LYS A 841 -41.14 -5.93 -10.32
CA LYS A 841 -40.65 -4.68 -10.90
C LYS A 841 -39.36 -4.87 -11.69
N ASN A 842 -38.39 -5.60 -11.15
CA ASN A 842 -37.04 -5.67 -11.71
C ASN A 842 -36.89 -6.66 -12.87
N LEU A 843 -37.69 -7.73 -12.88
CA LEU A 843 -37.64 -8.80 -13.88
C LEU A 843 -38.99 -8.98 -14.60
N GLY A 844 -40.10 -9.00 -13.85
CA GLY A 844 -41.44 -9.26 -14.41
C GLY A 844 -41.93 -8.19 -15.39
N GLN A 845 -41.76 -6.90 -15.06
CA GLN A 845 -42.11 -5.78 -15.93
C GLN A 845 -41.22 -5.71 -17.19
N PRO A 846 -39.88 -5.81 -17.12
CA PRO A 846 -39.04 -5.89 -18.32
C PRO A 846 -39.35 -7.08 -19.23
N LEU A 847 -39.75 -8.23 -18.69
CA LEU A 847 -40.23 -9.38 -19.47
C LEU A 847 -41.67 -9.21 -19.97
N GLU A 848 -42.31 -8.07 -19.73
CA GLU A 848 -43.71 -7.80 -20.09
C GLU A 848 -44.70 -8.86 -19.54
N LEU A 849 -44.35 -9.57 -18.46
CA LEU A 849 -45.17 -10.66 -17.89
C LEU A 849 -46.20 -10.14 -16.87
N VAL A 850 -46.06 -8.88 -16.43
CA VAL A 850 -46.79 -8.36 -15.26
C VAL A 850 -47.35 -6.96 -15.52
N ASN A 851 -48.65 -6.78 -15.24
CA ASN A 851 -49.22 -5.46 -15.02
C ASN A 851 -49.20 -5.16 -13.51
N LEU A 852 -48.23 -4.33 -13.10
CA LEU A 852 -47.95 -4.02 -11.68
C LEU A 852 -48.85 -2.87 -11.18
N GLY A 853 -49.63 -3.11 -10.12
CA GLY A 853 -50.35 -2.08 -9.37
C GLY A 853 -49.55 -1.61 -8.13
N GLN A 854 -50.22 -1.00 -7.14
CA GLN A 854 -49.55 -0.60 -5.88
C GLN A 854 -49.33 -1.77 -4.92
N THR A 855 -50.35 -2.62 -4.73
CA THR A 855 -50.34 -3.76 -3.79
C THR A 855 -50.80 -5.07 -4.43
N LYS A 856 -51.23 -5.02 -5.69
CA LYS A 856 -51.71 -6.16 -6.48
C LYS A 856 -51.15 -6.10 -7.89
N ALA A 857 -50.95 -7.25 -8.52
CA ALA A 857 -50.49 -7.36 -9.89
C ALA A 857 -51.29 -8.43 -10.64
N SER A 858 -51.41 -8.30 -11.96
CA SER A 858 -52.02 -9.34 -12.80
C SER A 858 -51.03 -9.86 -13.83
N LEU A 859 -51.09 -11.17 -14.09
CA LEU A 859 -50.30 -11.85 -15.11
C LEU A 859 -50.74 -11.40 -16.51
N ARG A 860 -49.76 -11.14 -17.38
CA ARG A 860 -49.98 -10.71 -18.76
C ARG A 860 -49.48 -11.79 -19.72
N LEU A 861 -50.41 -12.45 -20.42
CA LEU A 861 -50.12 -13.56 -21.34
C LEU A 861 -50.15 -13.18 -22.84
N ASP A 862 -50.47 -11.92 -23.14
CA ASP A 862 -50.57 -11.39 -24.50
C ASP A 862 -49.33 -10.58 -24.92
N SER A 863 -48.27 -10.60 -24.12
CA SER A 863 -47.03 -9.84 -24.33
C SER A 863 -46.03 -10.55 -25.24
N ARG A 864 -45.04 -9.80 -25.74
CA ARG A 864 -44.15 -10.24 -26.83
C ARG A 864 -43.55 -11.63 -26.60
N TYR A 865 -42.88 -11.81 -25.46
CA TYR A 865 -42.08 -13.01 -25.19
C TYR A 865 -42.97 -14.22 -24.91
N ILE A 866 -43.93 -14.10 -23.99
CA ILE A 866 -44.80 -15.22 -23.61
C ILE A 866 -45.75 -15.60 -24.73
N LYS A 867 -46.23 -14.65 -25.53
CA LYS A 867 -47.11 -14.93 -26.67
C LYS A 867 -46.39 -15.76 -27.74
N ASP A 868 -45.12 -15.49 -28.00
CA ASP A 868 -44.32 -16.26 -28.96
C ASP A 868 -44.08 -17.70 -28.46
N VAL A 869 -43.77 -17.85 -27.17
CA VAL A 869 -43.69 -19.16 -26.51
C VAL A 869 -45.02 -19.91 -26.62
N LEU A 870 -46.12 -19.30 -26.21
CA LEU A 870 -47.45 -19.92 -26.23
C LEU A 870 -47.86 -20.33 -27.65
N HIS A 871 -47.62 -19.47 -28.64
CA HIS A 871 -47.92 -19.76 -30.05
C HIS A 871 -47.15 -20.97 -30.58
N ARG A 872 -45.86 -21.09 -30.23
CA ARG A 872 -45.02 -22.23 -30.65
C ARG A 872 -45.37 -23.53 -29.92
N THR A 873 -46.04 -23.43 -28.77
CA THR A 873 -46.53 -24.57 -27.99
C THR A 873 -47.99 -24.91 -28.24
N ASP A 874 -48.63 -24.28 -29.24
CA ASP A 874 -50.04 -24.50 -29.59
C ASP A 874 -50.26 -25.77 -30.44
N GLN A 875 -49.68 -26.87 -29.99
CA GLN A 875 -49.89 -28.20 -30.55
C GLN A 875 -49.93 -29.22 -29.40
N ASP A 876 -50.47 -30.40 -29.66
CA ASP A 876 -50.60 -31.45 -28.63
C ASP A 876 -49.25 -31.96 -28.13
N SER A 877 -48.20 -31.93 -28.97
CA SER A 877 -46.84 -32.32 -28.61
C SER A 877 -45.80 -31.54 -29.41
N VAL A 878 -44.85 -30.88 -28.74
CA VAL A 878 -43.81 -30.03 -29.37
C VAL A 878 -42.45 -30.27 -28.70
N SER A 879 -41.36 -30.26 -29.47
CA SER A 879 -40.00 -30.28 -28.90
C SER A 879 -39.64 -28.92 -28.31
N TRP A 880 -39.01 -28.89 -27.13
CA TRP A 880 -38.58 -27.67 -26.46
C TRP A 880 -37.37 -27.01 -27.13
N SER A 881 -36.48 -27.80 -27.74
CA SER A 881 -35.22 -27.29 -28.30
C SER A 881 -35.44 -26.14 -29.32
N PRO A 882 -36.32 -26.27 -30.34
CA PRO A 882 -36.59 -25.17 -31.26
C PRO A 882 -37.13 -23.89 -30.59
N ILE A 883 -37.86 -24.02 -29.47
CA ILE A 883 -38.38 -22.89 -28.71
C ILE A 883 -37.24 -22.22 -27.92
N ALA A 884 -36.43 -23.02 -27.22
CA ALA A 884 -35.26 -22.55 -26.49
C ALA A 884 -34.25 -21.85 -27.42
N ASP A 885 -33.99 -22.44 -28.59
CA ASP A 885 -33.10 -21.89 -29.60
C ASP A 885 -33.65 -20.56 -30.13
N HIS A 886 -34.95 -20.49 -30.44
CA HIS A 886 -35.59 -19.24 -30.85
C HIS A 886 -35.49 -18.14 -29.78
N LEU A 887 -35.74 -18.47 -28.50
CA LEU A 887 -35.59 -17.51 -27.39
C LEU A 887 -34.13 -17.04 -27.21
N ARG A 888 -33.16 -17.93 -27.42
CA ARG A 888 -31.73 -17.64 -27.33
C ARG A 888 -31.27 -16.77 -28.51
N GLU A 889 -31.68 -17.10 -29.72
CA GLU A 889 -31.25 -16.45 -30.96
C GLU A 889 -31.94 -15.10 -31.19
N THR A 890 -33.25 -15.02 -30.93
CA THR A 890 -34.05 -13.81 -31.19
C THR A 890 -33.92 -12.80 -30.06
N TYR A 891 -34.01 -13.25 -28.81
CA TYR A 891 -34.05 -12.36 -27.65
C TYR A 891 -32.75 -12.33 -26.85
N GLY A 892 -31.80 -13.23 -27.08
CA GLY A 892 -30.56 -13.31 -26.31
C GLY A 892 -30.76 -13.84 -24.90
N PHE A 893 -31.82 -14.61 -24.63
CA PHE A 893 -32.09 -15.13 -23.29
C PHE A 893 -31.03 -16.12 -22.83
N GLN A 894 -30.58 -15.93 -21.60
CA GLN A 894 -29.69 -16.86 -20.91
C GLN A 894 -30.46 -18.12 -20.46
N PRO A 895 -29.78 -19.25 -20.21
CA PRO A 895 -30.41 -20.51 -19.81
C PRO A 895 -31.48 -20.37 -18.71
N LEU A 896 -31.19 -19.64 -17.63
CA LEU A 896 -32.14 -19.48 -16.52
C LEU A 896 -33.45 -18.78 -16.93
N LEU A 897 -33.38 -17.81 -17.85
CA LEU A 897 -34.56 -17.12 -18.37
C LEU A 897 -35.37 -18.03 -19.29
N ILE A 898 -34.71 -18.86 -20.10
CA ILE A 898 -35.38 -19.85 -20.95
C ILE A 898 -36.10 -20.88 -20.07
N ASP A 899 -35.45 -21.37 -19.03
CA ASP A 899 -36.03 -22.35 -18.09
C ASP A 899 -37.27 -21.81 -17.37
N LEU A 900 -37.35 -20.51 -17.09
CA LEU A 900 -38.55 -19.88 -16.52
C LEU A 900 -39.79 -20.16 -17.39
N PHE A 901 -39.68 -19.96 -18.70
CA PHE A 901 -40.79 -20.19 -19.63
C PHE A 901 -41.15 -21.69 -19.71
N LEU A 902 -40.15 -22.57 -19.74
CA LEU A 902 -40.36 -24.02 -19.73
C LEU A 902 -41.12 -24.46 -18.48
N CYS A 903 -40.65 -24.04 -17.31
CA CYS A 903 -41.23 -24.39 -16.03
C CYS A 903 -42.66 -23.85 -15.91
N PHE A 904 -42.91 -22.63 -16.38
CA PHE A 904 -44.25 -22.04 -16.38
C PHE A 904 -45.25 -22.86 -17.21
N LEU A 905 -44.87 -23.30 -18.43
CA LEU A 905 -45.72 -24.17 -19.25
C LEU A 905 -45.99 -25.51 -18.56
N CYS A 906 -44.98 -26.09 -17.91
CA CYS A 906 -45.12 -27.38 -17.23
C CYS A 906 -46.00 -27.34 -15.98
N GLN A 907 -46.11 -26.18 -15.35
CA GLN A 907 -47.02 -25.96 -14.23
C GLN A 907 -48.44 -25.62 -14.68
N ARG A 908 -48.61 -25.13 -15.92
CA ARG A 908 -49.90 -24.72 -16.48
C ARG A 908 -50.66 -25.85 -17.16
N ASP A 909 -50.16 -26.38 -18.28
CA ASP A 909 -50.91 -27.28 -19.16
C ASP A 909 -50.08 -28.30 -19.96
N HIS A 910 -48.74 -28.28 -19.84
CA HIS A 910 -47.86 -29.24 -20.52
C HIS A 910 -47.18 -30.18 -19.53
N ARG A 911 -46.94 -31.42 -19.98
CA ARG A 911 -46.03 -32.38 -19.37
C ARG A 911 -44.69 -32.31 -20.11
N ALA A 912 -43.60 -32.25 -19.36
CA ALA A 912 -42.27 -32.47 -19.91
C ALA A 912 -41.97 -33.98 -19.97
N LEU A 913 -41.60 -34.46 -21.15
CA LEU A 913 -41.13 -35.82 -21.40
C LEU A 913 -39.72 -35.75 -21.98
N GLU A 914 -38.84 -36.68 -21.63
CA GLU A 914 -37.58 -36.80 -22.34
C GLU A 914 -37.83 -37.26 -23.79
N ASP A 915 -37.15 -36.65 -24.76
CA ASP A 915 -37.34 -36.94 -26.19
C ASP A 915 -37.03 -38.41 -26.53
N ILE A 916 -36.06 -39.02 -25.84
CA ILE A 916 -35.55 -40.36 -26.16
C ILE A 916 -36.32 -41.44 -25.40
N SER A 917 -36.43 -41.31 -24.08
CA SER A 917 -37.06 -42.34 -23.23
C SER A 917 -38.59 -42.24 -23.21
N GLY A 918 -39.15 -41.05 -23.47
CA GLY A 918 -40.58 -40.79 -23.34
C GLY A 918 -41.07 -40.74 -21.90
N GLU A 919 -40.16 -40.85 -20.92
CA GLU A 919 -40.46 -40.78 -19.49
C GLU A 919 -40.66 -39.32 -19.03
N PRO A 920 -41.49 -39.08 -18.00
CA PRO A 920 -41.66 -37.75 -17.41
C PRO A 920 -40.35 -37.14 -16.91
N ALA A 921 -40.09 -35.90 -17.31
CA ALA A 921 -38.90 -35.15 -16.91
C ALA A 921 -39.24 -34.08 -15.87
N ASP A 922 -38.42 -33.98 -14.82
CA ASP A 922 -38.55 -32.97 -13.77
C ASP A 922 -37.80 -31.68 -14.18
N VAL A 923 -38.51 -30.74 -14.80
CA VAL A 923 -37.96 -29.44 -15.22
C VAL A 923 -37.82 -28.48 -14.04
N ARG A 924 -36.67 -27.81 -13.95
CA ARG A 924 -36.37 -26.82 -12.92
C ARG A 924 -35.50 -25.72 -13.50
N ILE A 925 -35.53 -24.54 -12.90
CA ILE A 925 -34.65 -23.44 -13.29
C ILE A 925 -33.18 -23.81 -12.98
N GLY A 926 -32.33 -23.70 -14.00
CA GLY A 926 -30.93 -24.11 -13.94
C GLY A 926 -30.71 -25.59 -14.26
N MET A 927 -31.56 -26.18 -15.10
CA MET A 927 -31.39 -27.55 -15.58
C MET A 927 -30.34 -27.65 -16.69
N SER A 928 -29.82 -28.85 -16.95
CA SER A 928 -28.84 -29.05 -18.02
C SER A 928 -29.47 -28.79 -19.39
N GLN A 929 -28.80 -27.97 -20.21
CA GLN A 929 -29.22 -27.67 -21.58
C GLN A 929 -29.09 -28.88 -22.53
N THR A 930 -28.43 -29.96 -22.11
CA THR A 930 -28.28 -31.19 -22.90
C THR A 930 -29.53 -32.08 -22.88
N THR A 931 -30.45 -31.85 -21.93
CA THR A 931 -31.67 -32.65 -21.82
C THR A 931 -32.65 -32.23 -22.91
N ARG A 932 -32.93 -33.14 -23.84
CA ARG A 932 -33.93 -32.93 -24.89
C ARG A 932 -35.32 -33.23 -24.34
N ILE A 933 -36.18 -32.22 -24.35
CA ILE A 933 -37.51 -32.27 -23.76
C ILE A 933 -38.56 -32.11 -24.85
N ARG A 934 -39.60 -32.94 -24.76
CA ARG A 934 -40.87 -32.81 -25.48
C ARG A 934 -41.93 -32.35 -24.51
N LEU A 935 -42.60 -31.26 -24.85
CA LEU A 935 -43.79 -30.80 -24.17
C LEU A 935 -45.01 -31.50 -24.77
N GLN A 936 -45.84 -32.11 -23.94
CA GLN A 936 -47.08 -32.75 -24.35
C GLN A 936 -48.25 -32.23 -23.51
N ARG A 937 -49.35 -31.80 -24.13
CA ARG A 937 -50.53 -31.33 -23.39
C ARG A 937 -51.08 -32.44 -22.49
N GLY A 938 -51.38 -32.11 -21.25
CA GLY A 938 -51.87 -33.07 -20.24
C GLY A 938 -53.15 -32.60 -19.55
N LYS A 939 -53.85 -33.54 -18.90
CA LYS A 939 -55.02 -33.23 -18.06
C LYS A 939 -54.66 -33.34 -16.58
N LEU A 940 -55.06 -32.34 -15.80
CA LEU A 940 -54.97 -32.38 -14.35
C LEU A 940 -56.17 -33.12 -13.76
N VAL A 941 -55.95 -33.91 -12.73
CA VAL A 941 -57.04 -34.43 -11.90
C VAL A 941 -57.78 -33.27 -11.21
N SER A 942 -59.04 -33.49 -10.84
CA SER A 942 -59.83 -32.47 -10.14
C SER A 942 -59.20 -32.12 -8.78
N ALA A 943 -59.42 -30.91 -8.28
CA ALA A 943 -58.84 -30.50 -7.00
C ALA A 943 -59.29 -31.39 -5.82
N ALA A 944 -60.54 -31.87 -5.85
CA ALA A 944 -61.07 -32.81 -4.86
C ALA A 944 -60.39 -34.18 -4.96
N ASP A 945 -60.21 -34.70 -6.18
CA ASP A 945 -59.53 -35.98 -6.40
C ASP A 945 -58.06 -35.90 -6.03
N TRP A 946 -57.39 -34.79 -6.31
CA TRP A 946 -56.00 -34.56 -5.92
C TRP A 946 -55.82 -34.62 -4.41
N HIS A 947 -56.69 -33.96 -3.63
CA HIS A 947 -56.63 -34.04 -2.18
C HIS A 947 -56.78 -35.48 -1.67
N ARG A 948 -57.78 -36.22 -2.19
CA ARG A 948 -57.99 -37.63 -1.81
C ARG A 948 -56.83 -38.53 -2.21
N LEU A 949 -56.27 -38.35 -3.40
CA LEU A 949 -55.11 -39.11 -3.88
C LEU A 949 -53.87 -38.88 -3.02
N ARG A 950 -53.64 -37.65 -2.56
CA ARG A 950 -52.54 -37.30 -1.64
C ARG A 950 -52.67 -38.03 -0.31
N ASP A 951 -53.88 -38.07 0.25
CA ASP A 951 -54.16 -38.81 1.48
C ASP A 951 -54.01 -40.32 1.28
N LEU A 952 -54.55 -40.86 0.17
CA LEU A 952 -54.49 -42.27 -0.17
C LEU A 952 -53.05 -42.77 -0.37
N GLY A 953 -52.20 -42.01 -1.08
CA GLY A 953 -50.80 -42.38 -1.30
C GLY A 953 -50.00 -42.46 0.00
N SER A 954 -50.23 -41.51 0.92
CA SER A 954 -49.65 -41.53 2.26
C SER A 954 -50.14 -42.73 3.09
N GLN A 955 -51.43 -43.06 3.00
CA GLN A 955 -52.01 -44.18 3.73
C GLN A 955 -51.64 -45.56 3.15
N LEU A 956 -51.41 -45.71 1.85
CA LEU A 956 -51.04 -47.03 1.30
C LEU A 956 -49.53 -47.30 1.34
N PHE A 957 -48.72 -46.26 1.14
CA PHE A 957 -47.29 -46.41 0.85
C PHE A 957 -46.38 -45.55 1.72
N GLU A 958 -46.92 -44.78 2.67
CA GLU A 958 -46.17 -43.83 3.50
C GLU A 958 -45.40 -42.79 2.67
N VAL A 959 -45.89 -42.50 1.46
CA VAL A 959 -45.33 -41.47 0.58
C VAL A 959 -45.65 -40.09 1.14
N ALA A 960 -44.67 -39.18 1.09
CA ALA A 960 -44.86 -37.81 1.51
C ALA A 960 -45.96 -37.14 0.69
N ARG A 961 -46.88 -36.44 1.35
CA ARG A 961 -47.97 -35.74 0.65
C ARG A 961 -47.37 -34.66 -0.26
N PRO A 962 -47.59 -34.70 -1.59
CA PRO A 962 -47.12 -33.64 -2.47
C PRO A 962 -47.85 -32.32 -2.18
N ALA A 963 -47.45 -31.22 -2.83
CA ALA A 963 -48.07 -29.91 -2.63
C ALA A 963 -49.59 -29.93 -2.90
N ALA A 964 -50.33 -29.05 -2.22
CA ALA A 964 -51.78 -28.91 -2.43
C ALA A 964 -52.12 -28.31 -3.80
N HIS A 965 -51.26 -27.41 -4.28
CA HIS A 965 -51.31 -26.90 -5.65
C HIS A 965 -51.05 -28.05 -6.65
N ARG A 966 -51.83 -28.07 -7.74
CA ARG A 966 -51.83 -29.14 -8.74
C ARG A 966 -51.05 -28.69 -9.97
N SER A 967 -50.08 -29.49 -10.37
CA SER A 967 -49.34 -29.32 -11.62
C SER A 967 -49.18 -30.66 -12.30
N LEU A 968 -49.03 -30.67 -13.63
CA LEU A 968 -48.87 -31.93 -14.38
C LEU A 968 -47.58 -32.62 -13.96
N GLN A 969 -46.51 -31.85 -13.80
CA GLN A 969 -45.23 -32.32 -13.26
C GLN A 969 -45.38 -32.93 -11.86
N GLY A 970 -46.13 -32.29 -10.95
CA GLY A 970 -46.41 -32.82 -9.62
C GLY A 970 -47.23 -34.11 -9.66
N GLN A 971 -48.22 -34.18 -10.55
CA GLN A 971 -49.07 -35.35 -10.79
C GLN A 971 -48.27 -36.53 -11.34
N ASP A 972 -47.37 -36.28 -12.29
CA ASP A 972 -46.50 -37.28 -12.90
C ASP A 972 -45.50 -37.81 -11.89
N ARG A 973 -44.81 -36.93 -11.15
CA ARG A 973 -43.86 -37.31 -10.11
C ARG A 973 -44.52 -38.17 -9.03
N PHE A 974 -45.70 -37.75 -8.57
CA PHE A 974 -46.44 -38.51 -7.58
C PHE A 974 -46.86 -39.87 -8.14
N THR A 975 -47.31 -39.92 -9.40
CA THR A 975 -47.67 -41.19 -10.06
C THR A 975 -46.47 -42.12 -10.17
N THR A 976 -45.29 -41.63 -10.57
CA THR A 976 -44.07 -42.44 -10.65
C THR A 976 -43.70 -43.03 -9.29
N GLU A 977 -43.74 -42.22 -8.22
CA GLU A 977 -43.46 -42.70 -6.86
C GLU A 977 -44.48 -43.76 -6.41
N LEU A 978 -45.77 -43.53 -6.66
CA LEU A 978 -46.82 -44.52 -6.39
C LEU A 978 -46.61 -45.81 -7.19
N ARG A 979 -46.17 -45.74 -8.45
CA ARG A 979 -45.90 -46.94 -9.27
C ARG A 979 -44.73 -47.74 -8.72
N THR A 980 -43.63 -47.10 -8.34
CA THR A 980 -42.48 -47.77 -7.74
C THR A 980 -42.87 -48.49 -6.44
N ARG A 981 -43.53 -47.78 -5.51
CA ARG A 981 -43.97 -48.35 -4.23
C ARG A 981 -45.07 -49.40 -4.41
N GLY A 982 -46.05 -49.11 -5.27
CA GLY A 982 -47.15 -50.00 -5.62
C GLY A 982 -46.66 -51.31 -6.21
N GLN A 983 -45.72 -51.28 -7.15
CA GLN A 983 -45.16 -52.49 -7.74
C GLN A 983 -44.39 -53.33 -6.71
N ALA A 984 -43.62 -52.69 -5.82
CA ALA A 984 -42.96 -53.40 -4.72
C ALA A 984 -43.96 -54.11 -3.80
N LYS A 985 -45.04 -53.42 -3.39
CA LYS A 985 -46.11 -53.99 -2.57
C LYS A 985 -46.84 -55.13 -3.28
N ARG A 986 -47.16 -54.99 -4.57
CA ARG A 986 -47.76 -56.05 -5.38
C ARG A 986 -46.92 -57.32 -5.40
N THR A 987 -45.60 -57.20 -5.58
CA THR A 987 -44.67 -58.34 -5.54
C THR A 987 -44.72 -59.04 -4.18
N VAL A 988 -44.75 -58.29 -3.08
CA VAL A 988 -44.85 -58.86 -1.72
C VAL A 988 -46.20 -59.56 -1.50
N LEU A 989 -47.32 -58.93 -1.90
CA LEU A 989 -48.66 -59.52 -1.78
C LEU A 989 -48.80 -60.80 -2.60
N GLN A 990 -48.25 -60.83 -3.82
CA GLN A 990 -48.22 -62.01 -4.68
C GLN A 990 -47.37 -63.12 -4.05
N ALA A 991 -46.18 -62.80 -3.55
CA ALA A 991 -45.33 -63.76 -2.85
C ALA A 991 -46.00 -64.33 -1.59
N LEU A 992 -46.68 -63.49 -0.80
CA LEU A 992 -47.48 -63.90 0.34
C LEU A 992 -48.61 -64.85 -0.05
N HIS A 993 -49.34 -64.53 -1.11
CA HIS A 993 -50.41 -65.36 -1.64
C HIS A 993 -49.87 -66.73 -2.07
N THR A 994 -48.79 -66.78 -2.87
CA THR A 994 -48.11 -68.02 -3.27
C THR A 994 -47.61 -68.81 -2.06
N ARG A 995 -47.07 -68.13 -1.04
CA ARG A 995 -46.56 -68.76 0.17
C ARG A 995 -47.67 -69.39 1.01
N LEU A 996 -48.81 -68.73 1.18
CA LEU A 996 -49.96 -69.30 1.88
C LEU A 996 -50.53 -70.53 1.15
N VAL A 997 -50.61 -70.48 -0.18
CA VAL A 997 -51.01 -71.64 -1.01
C VAL A 997 -50.03 -72.80 -0.83
N HIS A 998 -48.71 -72.54 -0.83
CA HIS A 998 -47.69 -73.57 -0.56
C HIS A 998 -47.82 -74.17 0.84
N LEU A 999 -48.21 -73.35 1.82
CA LEU A 999 -48.51 -73.80 3.18
C LEU A 999 -49.84 -74.58 3.29
N GLY A 1000 -50.53 -74.85 2.19
CA GLY A 1000 -51.71 -75.72 2.14
C GLY A 1000 -53.04 -75.00 2.37
N VAL A 1001 -53.05 -73.67 2.39
CA VAL A 1001 -54.29 -72.87 2.44
C VAL A 1001 -54.96 -72.92 1.07
N GLN A 1002 -56.09 -73.61 0.96
CA GLN A 1002 -56.83 -73.77 -0.31
C GLN A 1002 -57.94 -72.72 -0.50
N GLY A 1003 -58.31 -72.00 0.57
CA GLY A 1003 -59.30 -70.94 0.61
C GLY A 1003 -59.27 -70.26 1.99
N GLY A 1004 -59.93 -69.11 2.14
CA GLY A 1004 -59.93 -68.35 3.39
C GLY A 1004 -59.96 -66.84 3.16
N ASP A 1005 -60.30 -66.07 4.19
CA ASP A 1005 -60.47 -64.64 4.06
C ASP A 1005 -59.14 -63.92 3.80
N ARG A 1006 -58.01 -64.40 4.37
CA ARG A 1006 -56.69 -63.82 4.09
C ARG A 1006 -56.27 -63.94 2.62
N LEU A 1007 -56.53 -65.09 1.97
CA LEU A 1007 -56.22 -65.25 0.55
C LEU A 1007 -57.06 -64.31 -0.33
N LYS A 1008 -58.34 -64.11 0.03
CA LYS A 1008 -59.23 -63.14 -0.64
C LYS A 1008 -58.78 -61.70 -0.40
N GLU A 1009 -58.37 -61.35 0.81
CA GLU A 1009 -57.87 -60.02 1.14
C GLU A 1009 -56.61 -59.69 0.34
N LEU A 1010 -55.63 -60.61 0.28
CA LEU A 1010 -54.39 -60.44 -0.49
C LEU A 1010 -54.65 -60.30 -2.00
N SER A 1011 -55.54 -61.13 -2.57
CA SER A 1011 -55.88 -61.06 -4.00
C SER A 1011 -56.66 -59.79 -4.35
N THR A 1012 -57.56 -59.35 -3.46
CA THR A 1012 -58.34 -58.11 -3.63
C THR A 1012 -57.44 -56.88 -3.50
N ALA A 1013 -56.54 -56.83 -2.51
CA ALA A 1013 -55.56 -55.76 -2.36
C ALA A 1013 -54.63 -55.68 -3.59
N ASN A 1014 -54.11 -56.82 -4.06
CA ASN A 1014 -53.32 -56.87 -5.29
C ASN A 1014 -54.14 -56.42 -6.51
N THR A 1015 -55.44 -56.73 -6.60
CA THR A 1015 -56.30 -56.25 -7.70
C THR A 1015 -56.50 -54.73 -7.66
N ARG A 1016 -56.76 -54.16 -6.47
CA ARG A 1016 -56.94 -52.71 -6.30
C ARG A 1016 -55.68 -51.89 -6.59
N LEU A 1017 -54.50 -52.49 -6.44
CA LEU A 1017 -53.22 -51.89 -6.88
C LEU A 1017 -52.96 -52.03 -8.38
N GLY A 1018 -53.90 -52.62 -9.15
CA GLY A 1018 -53.77 -52.90 -10.59
C GLY A 1018 -53.39 -51.70 -11.46
N PRO A 1019 -54.03 -50.53 -11.28
CA PRO A 1019 -53.74 -49.33 -12.09
C PRO A 1019 -52.27 -48.90 -12.05
N LEU A 1020 -51.55 -49.14 -10.95
CA LEU A 1020 -50.13 -48.79 -10.80
C LEU A 1020 -49.18 -49.68 -11.61
N ALA A 1021 -49.65 -50.83 -12.12
CA ALA A 1021 -48.85 -51.75 -12.93
C ALA A 1021 -49.01 -51.54 -14.44
N GLN A 1022 -49.85 -50.59 -14.87
CA GLN A 1022 -50.02 -50.26 -16.28
C GLN A 1022 -48.71 -49.72 -16.86
N THR A 1023 -48.53 -49.75 -18.18
CA THR A 1023 -47.33 -49.23 -18.88
C THR A 1023 -47.52 -47.84 -19.50
N THR A 1024 -48.70 -47.22 -19.32
CA THR A 1024 -48.98 -45.88 -19.86
C THR A 1024 -48.16 -44.80 -19.14
N THR A 1025 -47.78 -43.75 -19.85
CA THR A 1025 -47.17 -42.54 -19.27
C THR A 1025 -48.21 -41.53 -18.82
N ASP A 1026 -49.51 -41.75 -19.09
CA ASP A 1026 -50.58 -40.84 -18.70
C ASP A 1026 -50.93 -40.96 -17.21
N SER A 1027 -50.35 -40.07 -16.39
CA SER A 1027 -50.66 -39.99 -14.95
C SER A 1027 -52.12 -39.72 -14.65
N HIS A 1028 -52.83 -38.96 -15.49
CA HIS A 1028 -54.24 -38.68 -15.26
C HIS A 1028 -55.03 -39.99 -15.30
N LYS A 1029 -54.79 -40.81 -16.34
CA LYS A 1029 -55.41 -42.12 -16.49
C LYS A 1029 -55.11 -43.02 -15.27
N VAL A 1030 -53.84 -43.19 -14.92
CA VAL A 1030 -53.41 -44.05 -13.79
C VAL A 1030 -54.09 -43.63 -12.48
N LEU A 1031 -54.09 -42.33 -12.17
CA LEU A 1031 -54.67 -41.82 -10.93
C LEU A 1031 -56.21 -41.88 -10.93
N SER A 1032 -56.84 -41.59 -12.06
CA SER A 1032 -58.30 -41.65 -12.22
C SER A 1032 -58.86 -43.07 -12.13
N GLU A 1033 -58.06 -44.09 -12.45
CA GLU A 1033 -58.43 -45.50 -12.27
C GLU A 1033 -58.05 -46.03 -10.88
N LEU A 1034 -56.99 -45.49 -10.25
CA LEU A 1034 -56.57 -45.86 -8.91
C LEU A 1034 -57.56 -45.39 -7.84
N LEU A 1035 -58.03 -44.14 -7.92
CA LEU A 1035 -58.85 -43.53 -6.87
C LEU A 1035 -60.16 -44.31 -6.64
N PRO A 1036 -60.95 -44.70 -7.66
CA PRO A 1036 -62.18 -45.48 -7.47
C PRO A 1036 -61.97 -46.90 -6.95
N ALA A 1037 -60.77 -47.48 -7.13
CA ALA A 1037 -60.46 -48.81 -6.62
C ALA A 1037 -60.35 -48.86 -5.09
N TRP A 1038 -60.23 -47.70 -4.44
CA TRP A 1038 -60.13 -47.56 -2.99
C TRP A 1038 -61.30 -46.72 -2.45
N PRO A 1039 -62.26 -47.33 -1.75
CA PRO A 1039 -63.38 -46.60 -1.12
C PRO A 1039 -62.86 -45.53 -0.18
N ASP A 1040 -63.55 -44.39 -0.05
CA ASP A 1040 -63.16 -43.33 0.90
C ASP A 1040 -63.58 -43.66 2.34
N ASP A 1041 -63.00 -44.74 2.85
CA ASP A 1041 -63.20 -45.25 4.20
C ASP A 1041 -61.82 -45.52 4.83
N ALA A 1042 -61.49 -44.77 5.88
CA ALA A 1042 -60.24 -44.94 6.60
C ALA A 1042 -60.17 -46.27 7.38
N SER A 1043 -61.31 -46.94 7.60
CA SER A 1043 -61.42 -48.24 8.27
C SER A 1043 -61.27 -49.43 7.32
N ASP A 1044 -61.03 -49.19 6.02
CA ASP A 1044 -60.81 -50.25 5.04
C ASP A 1044 -59.59 -51.10 5.41
N ALA A 1045 -59.86 -52.34 5.88
CA ALA A 1045 -58.84 -53.29 6.33
C ALA A 1045 -57.77 -53.59 5.27
N LEU A 1046 -58.09 -53.45 3.98
CA LEU A 1046 -57.12 -53.67 2.91
C LEU A 1046 -56.04 -52.59 2.85
N ARG A 1047 -56.30 -51.36 3.35
CA ARG A 1047 -55.27 -50.30 3.43
C ARG A 1047 -54.19 -50.70 4.44
N THR A 1048 -54.61 -51.14 5.63
CA THR A 1048 -53.72 -51.64 6.68
C THR A 1048 -52.97 -52.89 6.22
N LEU A 1049 -53.63 -53.80 5.48
CA LEU A 1049 -52.98 -54.98 4.91
C LEU A 1049 -51.84 -54.63 3.96
N VAL A 1050 -52.03 -53.65 3.06
CA VAL A 1050 -50.97 -53.19 2.14
C VAL A 1050 -49.79 -52.60 2.91
N GLN A 1051 -50.05 -51.81 3.96
CA GLN A 1051 -48.98 -51.29 4.83
C GLN A 1051 -48.20 -52.42 5.50
N GLN A 1052 -48.90 -53.42 6.07
CA GLN A 1052 -48.31 -54.51 6.84
C GLN A 1052 -47.75 -55.67 6.00
N ALA A 1053 -47.83 -55.60 4.66
CA ALA A 1053 -47.50 -56.71 3.77
C ALA A 1053 -46.08 -57.29 4.00
N GLU A 1054 -45.06 -56.44 4.20
CA GLU A 1054 -43.69 -56.90 4.48
C GLU A 1054 -43.60 -57.51 5.88
N THR A 1055 -44.23 -56.92 6.89
CA THR A 1055 -44.27 -57.47 8.26
C THR A 1055 -44.91 -58.86 8.27
N LEU A 1056 -45.99 -59.03 7.51
CA LEU A 1056 -46.67 -60.31 7.31
C LEU A 1056 -45.78 -61.33 6.61
N ARG A 1057 -45.10 -60.93 5.54
CA ARG A 1057 -44.14 -61.77 4.81
C ARG A 1057 -43.05 -62.26 5.75
N ASP A 1058 -42.49 -61.36 6.55
CA ASP A 1058 -41.38 -61.65 7.45
C ASP A 1058 -41.83 -62.55 8.62
N ALA A 1059 -43.02 -62.32 9.17
CA ALA A 1059 -43.61 -63.22 10.16
C ALA A 1059 -43.82 -64.63 9.59
N LEU A 1060 -44.35 -64.73 8.37
CA LEU A 1060 -44.61 -66.00 7.71
C LEU A 1060 -43.32 -66.75 7.30
N ALA A 1061 -42.22 -66.01 7.07
CA ALA A 1061 -40.90 -66.56 6.78
C ALA A 1061 -40.24 -67.21 8.01
N GLU A 1062 -40.54 -66.72 9.22
CA GLU A 1062 -40.04 -67.30 10.47
C GLU A 1062 -40.75 -68.60 10.87
N LEU A 1063 -41.84 -68.98 10.19
CA LEU A 1063 -42.58 -70.21 10.47
C LEU A 1063 -41.69 -71.45 10.22
N ASN A 1064 -41.49 -72.28 11.24
CA ASN A 1064 -40.64 -73.46 11.15
C ASN A 1064 -41.38 -74.61 10.43
N GLU A 1065 -41.13 -74.73 9.12
CA GLU A 1065 -41.77 -75.74 8.26
C GLU A 1065 -41.37 -77.16 8.61
N HIS A 1066 -40.11 -77.39 9.00
CA HIS A 1066 -39.66 -78.70 9.45
C HIS A 1066 -40.42 -79.14 10.70
N ALA A 1067 -40.60 -78.22 11.65
CA ALA A 1067 -41.40 -78.49 12.84
C ALA A 1067 -42.86 -78.81 12.48
N ARG A 1068 -43.46 -78.05 11.57
CA ARG A 1068 -44.81 -78.32 11.06
C ARG A 1068 -44.91 -79.69 10.38
N GLY A 1069 -43.94 -80.06 9.55
CA GLY A 1069 -43.87 -81.36 8.88
C GLY A 1069 -43.77 -82.52 9.86
N ASN A 1070 -42.89 -82.41 10.86
CA ASN A 1070 -42.73 -83.40 11.93
C ASN A 1070 -44.01 -83.56 12.76
N LEU A 1071 -44.68 -82.46 13.11
CA LEU A 1071 -45.97 -82.49 13.79
C LEU A 1071 -47.06 -83.15 12.94
N LYS A 1072 -47.11 -82.90 11.62
CA LYS A 1072 -48.06 -83.58 10.73
C LYS A 1072 -47.88 -85.10 10.72
N ALA A 1073 -46.64 -85.59 10.77
CA ALA A 1073 -46.36 -87.02 10.89
C ALA A 1073 -46.79 -87.61 12.25
N GLY A 1074 -46.78 -86.80 13.32
CA GLY A 1074 -47.15 -87.19 14.68
C GLY A 1074 -48.65 -87.12 15.02
N VAL A 1075 -49.53 -86.77 14.08
CA VAL A 1075 -50.98 -86.61 14.34
C VAL A 1075 -51.64 -87.92 14.80
N ASN A 1076 -51.17 -89.06 14.30
CA ASN A 1076 -51.71 -90.38 14.63
C ASN A 1076 -51.12 -90.97 15.94
N HIS A 1077 -50.36 -90.18 16.70
CA HIS A 1077 -49.79 -90.63 17.97
C HIS A 1077 -50.87 -90.80 19.05
N LEU A 1078 -50.93 -91.97 19.69
CA LEU A 1078 -52.02 -92.36 20.61
C LEU A 1078 -52.20 -91.42 21.82
N VAL A 1079 -51.12 -90.85 22.35
CA VAL A 1079 -51.14 -90.00 23.56
C VAL A 1079 -51.24 -88.50 23.26
N ILE A 1080 -50.34 -87.97 22.44
CA ILE A 1080 -50.23 -86.53 22.16
C ILE A 1080 -50.81 -86.09 20.81
N GLY A 1081 -51.36 -87.01 20.01
CA GLY A 1081 -51.90 -86.72 18.68
C GLY A 1081 -53.05 -85.70 18.69
N SER A 1082 -53.88 -85.67 19.75
CA SER A 1082 -54.94 -84.67 19.91
C SER A 1082 -54.40 -83.26 20.18
N GLU A 1083 -53.37 -83.12 21.01
CA GLU A 1083 -52.66 -81.85 21.27
C GLU A 1083 -51.95 -81.35 20.00
N VAL A 1084 -51.28 -82.25 19.28
CA VAL A 1084 -50.61 -81.97 18.00
C VAL A 1084 -51.62 -81.53 16.93
N SER A 1085 -52.75 -82.24 16.82
CA SER A 1085 -53.85 -81.87 15.92
C SER A 1085 -54.43 -80.51 16.28
N GLY A 1086 -54.63 -80.21 17.57
CA GLY A 1086 -55.10 -78.90 18.04
C GLY A 1086 -54.15 -77.76 17.71
N HIS A 1087 -52.83 -77.96 17.89
CA HIS A 1087 -51.80 -76.95 17.59
C HIS A 1087 -51.64 -76.68 16.10
N LEU A 1088 -51.76 -77.71 15.26
CA LEU A 1088 -51.80 -77.57 13.79
C LEU A 1088 -53.07 -76.86 13.33
N ARG A 1089 -54.24 -77.21 13.91
CA ARG A 1089 -55.52 -76.58 13.57
C ARG A 1089 -55.56 -75.09 13.96
N ALA A 1090 -54.90 -74.71 15.05
CA ALA A 1090 -54.72 -73.31 15.43
C ALA A 1090 -53.86 -72.53 14.42
N LEU A 1091 -52.85 -73.17 13.82
CA LEU A 1091 -52.08 -72.57 12.72
C LEU A 1091 -52.93 -72.44 11.46
N ASP A 1092 -53.58 -73.51 11.02
CA ASP A 1092 -54.37 -73.48 9.79
C ASP A 1092 -55.52 -72.45 9.89
N SER A 1093 -56.22 -72.40 11.03
CA SER A 1093 -57.24 -71.38 11.30
C SER A 1093 -56.69 -69.95 11.24
N ARG A 1094 -55.50 -69.71 11.79
CA ARG A 1094 -54.89 -68.37 11.74
C ARG A 1094 -54.29 -68.01 10.39
N LEU A 1095 -53.90 -68.99 9.58
CA LEU A 1095 -53.45 -68.77 8.20
C LEU A 1095 -54.62 -68.42 7.27
N GLU A 1096 -55.82 -68.95 7.54
CA GLU A 1096 -57.04 -68.73 6.78
C GLU A 1096 -57.79 -67.43 7.16
N ALA A 1097 -57.81 -67.09 8.45
CA ALA A 1097 -58.56 -65.96 8.98
C ALA A 1097 -58.05 -64.60 8.49
N ALA A 1098 -58.97 -63.63 8.37
CA ALA A 1098 -58.66 -62.25 8.00
C ALA A 1098 -57.54 -61.66 8.88
N GLN A 1099 -56.70 -60.80 8.31
CA GLN A 1099 -55.57 -60.22 9.04
C GLN A 1099 -56.03 -59.37 10.25
N ALA A 1100 -57.17 -58.69 10.15
CA ALA A 1100 -57.72 -57.90 11.25
C ALA A 1100 -58.31 -58.76 12.39
N GLU A 1101 -58.88 -59.92 12.07
CA GLU A 1101 -59.49 -60.82 13.05
C GLU A 1101 -58.46 -61.66 13.81
N GLN A 1102 -57.50 -62.22 13.09
CA GLN A 1102 -56.42 -63.01 13.68
C GLN A 1102 -55.05 -62.58 13.13
N PRO A 1103 -54.45 -61.52 13.69
CA PRO A 1103 -53.20 -60.98 13.21
C PRO A 1103 -52.08 -62.02 13.20
N LEU A 1104 -51.43 -62.16 12.05
CA LEU A 1104 -50.23 -62.96 11.94
C LEU A 1104 -48.99 -62.10 12.17
N THR A 1105 -48.44 -62.16 13.38
CA THR A 1105 -47.28 -61.39 13.81
C THR A 1105 -46.08 -62.30 14.07
N LYS A 1106 -44.87 -61.73 14.05
CA LYS A 1106 -43.62 -62.45 14.39
C LYS A 1106 -43.70 -63.09 15.77
N ASP A 1107 -44.16 -62.33 16.78
CA ASP A 1107 -44.31 -62.83 18.15
C ASP A 1107 -45.23 -64.05 18.24
N TRP A 1108 -46.33 -64.03 17.48
CA TRP A 1108 -47.24 -65.16 17.42
C TRP A 1108 -46.59 -66.37 16.76
N VAL A 1109 -45.90 -66.18 15.63
CA VAL A 1109 -45.20 -67.26 14.91
C VAL A 1109 -44.07 -67.84 15.77
N ALA A 1110 -43.30 -67.01 16.48
CA ALA A 1110 -42.26 -67.43 17.41
C ALA A 1110 -42.84 -68.26 18.56
N THR A 1111 -43.97 -67.82 19.13
CA THR A 1111 -44.69 -68.55 20.18
C THR A 1111 -45.21 -69.90 19.66
N TRP A 1112 -45.74 -69.92 18.44
CA TRP A 1112 -46.21 -71.14 17.79
C TRP A 1112 -45.06 -72.13 17.54
N ASN A 1113 -43.91 -71.63 17.03
CA ASN A 1113 -42.70 -72.41 16.77
C ASN A 1113 -42.12 -73.02 18.06
N LYS A 1114 -42.05 -72.25 19.14
CA LYS A 1114 -41.56 -72.72 20.44
C LYS A 1114 -42.41 -73.90 20.94
N LYS A 1115 -43.74 -73.74 20.91
CA LYS A 1115 -44.67 -74.80 21.30
C LYS A 1115 -44.61 -76.01 20.36
N ALA A 1116 -44.36 -75.78 19.07
CA ALA A 1116 -44.15 -76.86 18.11
C ALA A 1116 -42.88 -77.69 18.44
N GLN A 1117 -41.79 -77.04 18.83
CA GLN A 1117 -40.56 -77.73 19.26
C GLN A 1117 -40.78 -78.53 20.55
N GLU A 1118 -41.51 -77.99 21.52
CA GLU A 1118 -41.88 -78.72 22.75
C GLU A 1118 -42.70 -79.98 22.44
N LEU A 1119 -43.67 -79.89 21.53
CA LEU A 1119 -44.47 -81.03 21.07
C LEU A 1119 -43.63 -82.06 20.30
N ILE A 1120 -42.67 -81.63 19.47
CA ILE A 1120 -41.74 -82.52 18.75
C ILE A 1120 -40.82 -83.25 19.73
N LYS A 1121 -40.29 -82.55 20.74
CA LYS A 1121 -39.47 -83.18 21.78
C LYS A 1121 -40.25 -84.29 22.48
N ARG A 1122 -41.52 -84.03 22.83
CA ARG A 1122 -42.43 -85.04 23.42
C ARG A 1122 -42.75 -86.20 22.46
N LEU A 1123 -42.86 -85.95 21.15
CA LEU A 1123 -43.00 -86.99 20.12
C LEU A 1123 -41.76 -87.89 20.01
N ILE A 1124 -40.55 -87.33 20.19
CA ILE A 1124 -39.30 -88.08 20.15
C ILE A 1124 -39.08 -88.88 21.44
N GLU A 1125 -39.45 -88.32 22.60
CA GLU A 1125 -39.30 -88.96 23.92
C GLU A 1125 -40.26 -90.15 24.14
N GLN A 1126 -41.33 -90.26 23.35
CA GLN A 1126 -42.27 -91.39 23.36
C GLN A 1126 -42.31 -92.09 21.99
N PRO A 1127 -41.28 -92.85 21.61
CA PRO A 1127 -41.25 -93.52 20.31
C PRO A 1127 -42.34 -94.61 20.22
N GLN A 1128 -43.13 -94.56 19.14
CA GLN A 1128 -44.01 -95.66 18.75
C GLN A 1128 -43.19 -96.89 18.35
N SER A 1129 -43.55 -98.06 18.87
CA SER A 1129 -42.95 -99.36 18.51
C SER A 1129 -43.19 -99.70 17.02
N PRO A 1130 -42.19 -100.23 16.30
CA PRO A 1130 -42.30 -100.50 14.87
C PRO A 1130 -43.21 -101.71 14.59
N GLN A 1131 -44.16 -101.55 13.65
CA GLN A 1131 -44.83 -102.68 13.01
C GLN A 1131 -44.16 -103.03 11.66
N PRO A 1132 -44.28 -104.31 11.22
CA PRO A 1132 -43.25 -104.97 10.42
C PRO A 1132 -43.37 -104.73 8.91
N SER A 1133 -42.22 -104.78 8.26
CA SER A 1133 -42.03 -104.91 6.81
C SER A 1133 -42.69 -106.17 6.25
N VAL A 1134 -43.54 -106.00 5.23
CA VAL A 1134 -43.90 -107.08 4.29
C VAL A 1134 -43.10 -106.87 3.01
N THR A 1135 -42.37 -107.93 2.69
CA THR A 1135 -41.58 -108.23 1.51
C THR A 1135 -42.41 -108.40 0.24
N GLY A 1136 -41.80 -108.06 -0.91
CA GLY A 1136 -41.68 -109.05 -2.00
C GLY A 1136 -42.18 -108.66 -3.39
N GLY A 1137 -41.22 -108.55 -4.32
CA GLY A 1137 -41.32 -108.89 -5.76
C GLY A 1137 -42.05 -107.88 -6.65
N GLY A 1138 -41.57 -107.44 -7.81
CA GLY A 1138 -40.48 -107.90 -8.68
C GLY A 1138 -40.98 -107.81 -10.14
N VAL A 1139 -40.12 -107.34 -11.05
CA VAL A 1139 -40.19 -107.49 -12.54
C VAL A 1139 -41.26 -106.59 -13.23
N GLN A 1140 -41.08 -105.82 -14.31
CA GLN A 1140 -40.09 -105.54 -15.38
C GLN A 1140 -40.45 -104.15 -16.02
N PRO A 1141 -39.60 -103.55 -16.88
CA PRO A 1141 -39.81 -102.24 -17.53
C PRO A 1141 -40.56 -102.40 -18.89
N PRO A 1142 -41.11 -101.33 -19.52
CA PRO A 1142 -40.30 -100.31 -20.22
C PRO A 1142 -40.87 -98.86 -20.30
N ALA A 1143 -39.95 -97.96 -20.65
CA ALA A 1143 -40.04 -96.85 -21.60
C ALA A 1143 -41.13 -95.74 -21.51
N ILE A 1144 -40.61 -94.52 -21.28
CA ILE A 1144 -40.73 -93.27 -22.08
C ILE A 1144 -42.13 -92.69 -22.33
N GLY A 1145 -42.31 -91.45 -21.88
CA GLY A 1145 -42.91 -90.42 -22.75
C GLY A 1145 -43.71 -89.30 -22.08
N GLY A 1146 -43.03 -88.16 -21.85
CA GLY A 1146 -43.58 -86.79 -21.90
C GLY A 1146 -44.47 -86.34 -20.74
N GLY A 1147 -44.34 -85.15 -20.17
CA GLY A 1147 -43.51 -83.99 -20.46
C GLY A 1147 -44.01 -82.78 -19.65
N ALA A 1148 -43.13 -81.78 -19.51
CA ALA A 1148 -43.42 -80.38 -19.14
C ALA A 1148 -44.03 -80.14 -17.73
N GLN A 1149 -43.63 -79.15 -16.93
CA GLN A 1149 -42.73 -78.02 -17.05
C GLN A 1149 -42.43 -77.57 -15.60
N SER A 1150 -41.13 -77.43 -15.28
CA SER A 1150 -40.44 -76.27 -14.67
C SER A 1150 -41.26 -75.01 -14.27
N PRO A 1151 -40.72 -74.01 -13.53
CA PRO A 1151 -39.39 -73.96 -12.88
C PRO A 1151 -39.24 -73.13 -11.56
N LEU A 1152 -38.18 -73.43 -10.79
CA LEU A 1152 -37.09 -72.52 -10.29
C LEU A 1152 -37.45 -71.39 -9.27
N VAL A 1153 -36.59 -70.84 -8.39
CA VAL A 1153 -35.12 -70.81 -8.14
C VAL A 1153 -34.92 -69.99 -6.84
N GLY A 1154 -33.88 -70.11 -6.01
CA GLY A 1154 -32.46 -70.32 -6.28
C GLY A 1154 -31.72 -68.97 -6.20
N GLY A 1155 -30.75 -68.84 -5.30
CA GLY A 1155 -29.96 -67.63 -5.10
C GLY A 1155 -28.99 -67.33 -6.23
N GLY A 1156 -28.70 -66.03 -6.43
CA GLY A 1156 -27.76 -65.52 -7.41
C GLY A 1156 -26.29 -65.61 -6.98
N THR A 1157 -25.44 -65.86 -7.96
CA THR A 1157 -23.97 -65.90 -7.87
C THR A 1157 -23.32 -64.58 -8.29
N ALA A 1158 -22.20 -64.25 -7.65
CA ALA A 1158 -21.31 -63.13 -7.94
C ALA A 1158 -20.51 -63.30 -9.26
N VAL A 1159 -20.13 -62.18 -9.89
CA VAL A 1159 -19.38 -62.12 -11.16
C VAL A 1159 -17.89 -61.83 -10.91
N THR A 1160 -16.99 -62.63 -11.48
CA THR A 1160 -15.53 -62.44 -11.50
C THR A 1160 -15.04 -61.87 -12.84
N PRO A 1161 -14.18 -60.83 -12.86
CA PRO A 1161 -13.64 -60.24 -14.08
C PRO A 1161 -12.53 -61.09 -14.73
N ARG A 1162 -12.45 -61.10 -16.08
CA ARG A 1162 -11.56 -61.99 -16.87
C ARG A 1162 -10.36 -61.30 -17.56
N THR A 1163 -10.19 -59.97 -17.54
CA THR A 1163 -9.09 -59.31 -18.28
C THR A 1163 -8.68 -57.95 -17.65
N VAL A 1164 -7.38 -57.68 -17.53
CA VAL A 1164 -6.83 -56.42 -17.00
C VAL A 1164 -6.42 -55.52 -18.17
N LEU A 1165 -7.02 -54.33 -18.27
CA LEU A 1165 -6.77 -53.38 -19.37
C LEU A 1165 -5.63 -52.39 -19.06
N LEU A 1166 -5.42 -52.02 -17.79
CA LEU A 1166 -4.38 -51.09 -17.37
C LEU A 1166 -4.00 -51.37 -15.91
N LYS A 1167 -2.70 -51.42 -15.58
CA LYS A 1167 -2.19 -51.50 -14.21
C LYS A 1167 -1.07 -50.48 -14.03
N LYS A 1168 -1.28 -49.48 -13.15
CA LYS A 1168 -0.32 -48.40 -12.89
C LYS A 1168 -0.37 -48.01 -11.41
N ARG A 1169 0.78 -47.70 -10.82
CA ARG A 1169 0.88 -47.16 -9.46
C ARG A 1169 0.70 -45.64 -9.55
N VAL A 1170 -0.28 -45.11 -8.83
CA VAL A 1170 -0.64 -43.68 -8.85
C VAL A 1170 -0.55 -43.14 -7.43
N ASN A 1171 0.05 -41.97 -7.26
CA ASN A 1171 0.05 -41.29 -5.97
C ASN A 1171 -1.33 -40.65 -5.75
N PRO A 1172 -2.11 -41.08 -4.74
CA PRO A 1172 -3.48 -40.62 -4.56
C PRO A 1172 -3.59 -39.16 -4.05
N THR A 1173 -2.49 -38.52 -3.69
CA THR A 1173 -2.47 -37.11 -3.24
C THR A 1173 -2.08 -36.13 -4.34
N ASP A 1174 -1.70 -36.61 -5.53
CA ASP A 1174 -1.31 -35.79 -6.66
C ASP A 1174 -2.45 -35.76 -7.69
N ALA A 1175 -3.12 -34.61 -7.79
CA ALA A 1175 -4.27 -34.43 -8.66
C ALA A 1175 -3.92 -34.57 -10.15
N ASP A 1176 -2.72 -34.16 -10.55
CA ASP A 1176 -2.27 -34.26 -11.94
C ASP A 1176 -1.95 -35.72 -12.29
N ALA A 1177 -1.30 -36.45 -11.38
CA ALA A 1177 -1.05 -37.89 -11.56
C ALA A 1177 -2.35 -38.71 -11.68
N ILE A 1178 -3.41 -38.32 -10.95
CA ILE A 1178 -4.75 -38.94 -11.07
C ILE A 1178 -5.39 -38.59 -12.41
N SER A 1179 -5.29 -37.33 -12.84
CA SER A 1179 -5.87 -36.86 -14.10
C SER A 1179 -5.22 -37.57 -15.30
N ASP A 1180 -3.89 -37.71 -15.29
CA ASP A 1180 -3.13 -38.43 -16.31
C ASP A 1180 -3.49 -39.92 -16.35
N PHE A 1181 -3.65 -40.56 -15.18
CA PHE A 1181 -4.10 -41.95 -15.11
C PHE A 1181 -5.51 -42.12 -15.70
N LEU A 1182 -6.45 -41.20 -15.40
CA LEU A 1182 -7.81 -41.26 -15.94
C LEU A 1182 -7.84 -41.01 -17.46
N ALA A 1183 -6.94 -40.18 -17.99
CA ALA A 1183 -6.77 -39.99 -19.42
C ALA A 1183 -6.29 -41.28 -20.11
N GLU A 1184 -5.31 -41.98 -19.51
CA GLU A 1184 -4.85 -43.30 -19.98
C GLU A 1184 -5.97 -44.35 -19.94
N VAL A 1185 -6.77 -44.39 -18.87
CA VAL A 1185 -7.94 -45.29 -18.78
C VAL A 1185 -8.95 -45.01 -19.89
N ARG A 1186 -9.28 -43.73 -20.17
CA ARG A 1186 -10.19 -43.39 -21.27
C ARG A 1186 -9.65 -43.85 -22.61
N LYS A 1187 -8.36 -43.66 -22.87
CA LYS A 1187 -7.72 -44.11 -24.11
C LYS A 1187 -7.83 -45.64 -24.24
N ALA A 1188 -7.47 -46.38 -23.20
CA ALA A 1188 -7.55 -47.85 -23.19
C ALA A 1188 -8.98 -48.38 -23.38
N LEU A 1189 -10.00 -47.68 -22.85
CA LEU A 1189 -11.40 -48.02 -23.07
C LEU A 1189 -11.88 -47.69 -24.49
N THR A 1190 -11.39 -46.59 -25.07
CA THR A 1190 -11.76 -46.18 -26.44
C THR A 1190 -11.23 -47.18 -27.48
N GLU A 1191 -10.07 -47.79 -27.23
CA GLU A 1191 -9.48 -48.84 -28.07
C GLU A 1191 -10.29 -50.17 -28.08
N GLN A 1192 -11.23 -50.37 -27.15
CA GLN A 1192 -12.10 -51.57 -27.09
C GLN A 1192 -13.37 -51.47 -27.96
N GLY A 1193 -13.65 -50.31 -28.55
CA GLY A 1193 -14.79 -50.09 -29.45
C GLY A 1193 -16.17 -50.17 -28.76
N ALA A 1194 -17.23 -50.44 -29.52
CA ALA A 1194 -18.63 -50.34 -29.09
C ALA A 1194 -19.20 -51.57 -28.33
N LYS A 1195 -18.34 -52.42 -27.74
CA LYS A 1195 -18.80 -53.60 -26.97
C LYS A 1195 -19.15 -53.19 -25.53
N PRO A 1196 -20.23 -53.71 -24.91
CA PRO A 1196 -20.53 -53.45 -23.50
C PRO A 1196 -19.49 -54.14 -22.61
N ILE A 1197 -18.73 -53.35 -21.84
CA ILE A 1197 -17.67 -53.83 -20.94
C ILE A 1197 -18.03 -53.45 -19.50
N SER A 1198 -17.96 -54.40 -18.56
CA SER A 1198 -18.04 -54.10 -17.13
C SER A 1198 -16.63 -53.91 -16.58
N VAL A 1199 -16.32 -52.68 -16.17
CA VAL A 1199 -15.01 -52.31 -15.64
C VAL A 1199 -15.09 -52.22 -14.12
N VAL A 1200 -14.17 -52.90 -13.42
CA VAL A 1200 -14.03 -52.81 -11.97
C VAL A 1200 -12.64 -52.26 -11.66
N LEU A 1201 -12.58 -51.09 -11.03
CA LEU A 1201 -11.33 -50.52 -10.52
C LEU A 1201 -11.05 -51.11 -9.15
N VAL A 1202 -9.94 -51.84 -9.02
CA VAL A 1202 -9.53 -52.46 -7.74
C VAL A 1202 -8.26 -51.76 -7.25
N ARG A 1203 -8.35 -51.06 -6.11
CA ARG A 1203 -7.20 -50.46 -5.42
C ARG A 1203 -6.47 -51.57 -4.67
N THR A 1204 -5.27 -51.92 -5.10
CA THR A 1204 -4.38 -52.82 -4.37
C THR A 1204 -3.37 -51.98 -3.58
N GLU A 1205 -3.54 -51.91 -2.26
CA GLU A 1205 -2.52 -51.38 -1.35
C GLU A 1205 -1.55 -52.52 -1.04
N GLU A 1206 -0.32 -52.47 -1.57
CA GLU A 1206 0.71 -53.47 -1.30
C GLU A 1206 1.18 -53.33 0.17
N PHE A 1207 0.87 -54.34 0.99
CA PHE A 1207 1.80 -54.77 2.03
C PHE A 1207 2.78 -55.75 1.35
N GLU A 1208 4.01 -55.27 1.16
CA GLU A 1208 5.21 -55.89 0.56
C GLU A 1208 5.20 -56.24 -0.94
#